data_AF-A0A950EHQ4-F1
#
_entry.id   AF-A0A950EHQ4-F1
#
_cell.length_a   1.000
_cell.length_b   1.000
_cell.length_c   1.000
_cell.angle_alpha   90.00
_cell.angle_beta   90.00
_cell.angle_gamma   90.00
#
_symmetry.space_group_name_H-M   'P 1'
#
loop_
_entity.id
_entity.type
_entity.pdbx_description
1 polymer ?
#
loop_
_entity_poly.entity_id
_entity_poly.type
_entity_poly.pdbx_seq_one_letter_code
_entity_poly.pdbx_strand_id
1 'polypeptide(L)'
;VDLLRRVLDRLARQGKTLFGYNYSAYDMTMMRAILGNRDAYTTSRAIIEAEHLPRGERRRVDLRGCPKIAVDHVDLAARLKKGGNFPGLKTVGANLCLPVLRELPYAPDQVLTDEEWAEVKPYNANDLAITRAIFEVYVPELRAMTALSNEHALDLRSVSKSAAVGRIFEKIYRDAYGRDPDVPERPAEVVYRPVAGVRRPTTPAGAAWFDLVADRPIRVPSRGKPKPEVPSATFDVGPLRVSVGSGGLHSVDAKSFHRATDEWELWSADVASYYPSLIDTKGIFPRSYGGLGSEAYRNILNRRLALKAATRAATSKEERRRLDVEQHGLKILLNATFGQFGSEHSTLFDPEAMISVTISGQLLLINLLERLLEVGADPISVNTDSVTFRARRGDERWRAVLADWESDTSMSLEVDALDRLLMLKTNIYATRDLKGKVKRKGGGLKGNLDPEKASNSPVIADAVVAAFFDDTPPEVTIGAEKNLARFCNVTRASSKLREGVAADDATGRETPLGKVTRWYRSTRSSVRLLQRLVSGKDKRPAKAEHVTLAQDLTDSCIPRDLDFGHYIGEARKVYNSVPGPHRFARALLPDHGPARAVLDAGLVPHPKNGKDLPLGSVVTNPTFLWDWNKYRTAGTLTGPEWGILALDVDEPGKFAAGVDRNGSPLLESRWADLEGCLVSSRGASHPDAVRAGTGRGKMLFRFHADAEHPLAKMPINRRKEALGVEVFFGRGVPSVAGEGPDGTTYQLDGTLGPPPEWLIDLLTGPYRAPRAPRKASPGTKGKKQVARGEGRGDLFSLDPRPSTLGPPVPSALGPRPSIRGPQDVPDDVDGGFLEDEAGDASGADLEALMEVLAEVEPRLDGSVVGWREKDLGDGRVIVVGRCPFNHDSETSSDGDLAAGFGESGRPWLRCQHASCTEVPDAAGRLAAEYLRRQAVARIDATRAAAPPLEPSAIARVVIASLDAGDVSIEKAPTGSGKSFSLGQAAVARLREDKVSLIACP
;
A
#
# COMPACT_ATOMS: atom_id res chain seq x y z
N VAL A 1 -18.31 -8.75 48.24
CA VAL A 1 -18.23 -10.22 48.04
C VAL A 1 -19.53 -10.79 47.49
N ASP A 2 -20.68 -10.57 48.14
CA ASP A 2 -21.95 -11.21 47.73
C ASP A 2 -22.45 -10.84 46.34
N LEU A 3 -22.25 -9.58 45.91
CA LEU A 3 -22.56 -9.17 44.54
C LEU A 3 -21.79 -10.00 43.50
N LEU A 4 -20.47 -10.15 43.70
CA LEU A 4 -19.60 -10.93 42.81
C LEU A 4 -20.04 -12.40 42.76
N ARG A 5 -20.32 -13.01 43.92
CA ARG A 5 -20.82 -14.40 44.01
C ARG A 5 -22.13 -14.55 43.22
N ARG A 6 -23.13 -13.71 43.49
CA ARG A 6 -24.43 -13.75 42.80
C ARG A 6 -24.29 -13.61 41.28
N VAL A 7 -23.42 -12.72 40.81
CA VAL A 7 -23.20 -12.51 39.37
C VAL A 7 -22.57 -13.75 38.73
N LEU A 8 -21.50 -14.29 39.31
CA LEU A 8 -20.81 -15.47 38.77
C LEU A 8 -21.72 -16.71 38.77
N ASP A 9 -22.47 -16.94 39.85
CA ASP A 9 -23.39 -18.08 39.96
C ASP A 9 -24.54 -17.96 38.95
N ARG A 10 -25.05 -16.75 38.70
CA ARG A 10 -26.05 -16.50 37.66
C ARG A 10 -25.49 -16.81 36.27
N LEU A 11 -24.28 -16.37 35.97
CA LEU A 11 -23.66 -16.61 34.66
C LEU A 11 -23.35 -18.09 34.44
N ALA A 12 -22.87 -18.80 35.47
CA ALA A 12 -22.66 -20.23 35.43
C ALA A 12 -23.97 -20.99 35.17
N ARG A 13 -25.06 -20.68 35.91
CA ARG A 13 -26.38 -21.30 35.69
C ARG A 13 -26.95 -21.04 34.30
N GLN A 14 -26.61 -19.91 33.69
CA GLN A 14 -27.03 -19.56 32.33
C GLN A 14 -26.13 -20.17 31.24
N GLY A 15 -25.13 -20.97 31.59
CA GLY A 15 -24.19 -21.56 30.64
C GLY A 15 -23.39 -20.52 29.85
N LYS A 16 -23.11 -19.34 30.46
CA LYS A 16 -22.37 -18.27 29.80
C LYS A 16 -20.86 -18.50 29.92
N THR A 17 -20.12 -18.09 28.90
CA THR A 17 -18.65 -18.05 28.91
C THR A 17 -18.18 -16.62 29.12
N LEU A 18 -17.25 -16.42 30.07
CA LEU A 18 -16.56 -15.16 30.29
C LEU A 18 -15.35 -15.02 29.37
N PHE A 19 -15.25 -13.93 28.65
CA PHE A 19 -14.06 -13.58 27.86
C PHE A 19 -13.36 -12.39 28.52
N GLY A 20 -12.05 -12.53 28.74
CA GLY A 20 -11.23 -11.47 29.33
C GLY A 20 -9.86 -11.38 28.66
N TYR A 21 -9.10 -10.34 29.02
CA TYR A 21 -7.76 -10.10 28.49
C TYR A 21 -6.72 -10.11 29.61
N ASN A 22 -5.83 -11.12 29.61
CA ASN A 22 -4.89 -11.40 30.71
C ASN A 22 -5.59 -11.70 32.04
N TYR A 23 -6.88 -12.03 31.96
CA TYR A 23 -7.71 -12.16 33.14
C TYR A 23 -7.37 -13.42 33.94
N SER A 24 -6.77 -14.45 33.33
CA SER A 24 -6.36 -15.67 34.06
C SER A 24 -5.22 -15.40 35.05
N ALA A 25 -4.36 -14.43 34.76
CA ALA A 25 -3.26 -14.05 35.64
C ALA A 25 -3.71 -13.05 36.72
N TYR A 26 -4.60 -12.13 36.36
CA TYR A 26 -5.02 -11.03 37.23
C TYR A 26 -6.45 -11.19 37.76
N ASP A 27 -7.48 -10.95 36.95
CA ASP A 27 -8.88 -10.87 37.37
C ASP A 27 -9.39 -12.16 38.04
N MET A 28 -9.02 -13.34 37.53
CA MET A 28 -9.36 -14.64 38.11
C MET A 28 -8.74 -14.80 39.50
N THR A 29 -7.48 -14.40 39.66
CA THR A 29 -6.79 -14.37 40.97
C THR A 29 -7.52 -13.43 41.93
N MET A 30 -7.84 -12.22 41.46
CA MET A 30 -8.55 -11.20 42.22
C MET A 30 -9.95 -11.63 42.66
N MET A 31 -10.75 -12.15 41.73
CA MET A 31 -12.10 -12.64 42.00
C MET A 31 -12.08 -13.79 43.03
N ARG A 32 -11.16 -14.75 42.90
CA ARG A 32 -11.02 -15.85 43.86
C ARG A 32 -10.60 -15.34 45.24
N ALA A 33 -9.65 -14.42 45.31
CA ALA A 33 -9.20 -13.80 46.55
C ALA A 33 -10.36 -13.06 47.26
N ILE A 34 -11.11 -12.23 46.52
CA ILE A 34 -12.29 -11.52 47.04
C ILE A 34 -13.37 -12.49 47.53
N LEU A 35 -13.65 -13.57 46.78
CA LEU A 35 -14.61 -14.59 47.19
C LEU A 35 -14.17 -15.37 48.45
N GLY A 36 -12.86 -15.47 48.67
CA GLY A 36 -12.26 -16.02 49.89
C GLY A 36 -12.03 -14.99 50.99
N ASN A 37 -12.67 -13.81 50.91
CA ASN A 37 -12.56 -12.71 51.88
C ASN A 37 -11.12 -12.21 52.11
N ARG A 38 -10.25 -12.32 51.11
CA ARG A 38 -8.92 -11.70 51.14
C ARG A 38 -8.98 -10.24 50.71
N ASP A 39 -8.10 -9.43 51.27
CA ASP A 39 -7.98 -8.01 50.89
C ASP A 39 -7.56 -7.87 49.42
N ALA A 40 -8.35 -7.08 48.68
CA ALA A 40 -8.15 -6.91 47.24
C ALA A 40 -6.89 -6.08 46.95
N TYR A 41 -6.63 -5.03 47.73
CA TYR A 41 -5.48 -4.14 47.50
C TYR A 41 -4.15 -4.90 47.67
N THR A 42 -3.99 -5.59 48.79
CA THR A 42 -2.81 -6.42 49.10
C THR A 42 -2.62 -7.53 48.07
N THR A 43 -3.72 -8.17 47.64
CA THR A 43 -3.68 -9.20 46.59
C THR A 43 -3.18 -8.62 45.26
N SER A 44 -3.73 -7.46 44.85
CA SER A 44 -3.33 -6.77 43.62
C SER A 44 -1.84 -6.37 43.66
N ARG A 45 -1.38 -5.78 44.77
CA ARG A 45 0.03 -5.42 45.00
C ARG A 45 0.95 -6.62 44.87
N ALA A 46 0.60 -7.75 45.49
CA ALA A 46 1.39 -8.97 45.40
C ALA A 46 1.52 -9.49 43.96
N ILE A 47 0.46 -9.39 43.14
CA ILE A 47 0.53 -9.74 41.71
C ILE A 47 1.48 -8.79 40.98
N ILE A 48 1.33 -7.49 41.16
CA ILE A 48 2.11 -6.45 40.47
C ILE A 48 3.60 -6.56 40.85
N GLU A 49 3.92 -6.69 42.13
CA GLU A 49 5.30 -6.83 42.61
C GLU A 49 5.95 -8.11 42.07
N ALA A 50 5.20 -9.22 42.00
CA ALA A 50 5.68 -10.44 41.39
C ALA A 50 6.01 -10.28 39.89
N GLU A 51 5.35 -9.37 39.16
CA GLU A 51 5.67 -9.11 37.75
C GLU A 51 7.00 -8.38 37.55
N HIS A 52 7.48 -7.64 38.56
CA HIS A 52 8.77 -6.95 38.54
C HIS A 52 9.95 -7.91 38.80
N LEU A 53 9.67 -9.09 39.35
CA LEU A 53 10.69 -10.11 39.59
C LEU A 53 11.06 -10.89 38.31
N PRO A 54 12.30 -11.41 38.23
CA PRO A 54 12.69 -12.38 37.20
C PRO A 54 11.71 -13.56 37.16
N ARG A 55 11.43 -14.11 35.97
CA ARG A 55 10.40 -15.16 35.78
C ARG A 55 10.55 -16.36 36.75
N GLY A 56 11.78 -16.76 37.09
CA GLY A 56 12.06 -17.88 38.01
C GLY A 56 11.79 -17.57 39.49
N GLU A 57 11.68 -16.30 39.86
CA GLU A 57 11.46 -15.84 41.24
C GLU A 57 10.01 -15.42 41.51
N ARG A 58 9.18 -15.36 40.46
CA ARG A 58 7.77 -14.95 40.59
C ARG A 58 6.99 -15.99 41.38
N ARG A 59 6.52 -15.60 42.57
CA ARG A 59 5.58 -16.43 43.35
C ARG A 59 4.15 -16.05 42.98
N ARG A 60 3.31 -17.06 42.73
CA ARG A 60 1.87 -16.83 42.55
C ARG A 60 1.25 -16.50 43.91
N VAL A 61 0.21 -15.67 43.88
CA VAL A 61 -0.65 -15.45 45.05
C VAL A 61 -1.18 -16.81 45.52
N ASP A 62 -1.01 -17.09 46.82
CA ASP A 62 -1.59 -18.28 47.42
C ASP A 62 -3.11 -18.15 47.42
N LEU A 63 -3.81 -19.05 46.72
CA LEU A 63 -5.28 -19.09 46.66
C LEU A 63 -5.85 -20.34 47.33
N ARG A 64 -5.07 -21.01 48.20
CA ARG A 64 -5.60 -22.10 49.02
C ARG A 64 -6.72 -21.58 49.92
N GLY A 65 -7.79 -22.36 50.03
CA GLY A 65 -9.02 -21.99 50.74
C GLY A 65 -9.96 -21.03 49.98
N CYS A 66 -9.51 -20.40 48.88
CA CYS A 66 -10.37 -19.53 48.07
C CYS A 66 -11.25 -20.34 47.11
N PRO A 67 -12.56 -20.02 46.97
CA PRO A 67 -13.46 -20.70 46.06
C PRO A 67 -12.93 -20.77 44.62
N LYS A 68 -13.24 -21.86 43.92
CA LYS A 68 -13.03 -21.95 42.46
C LYS A 68 -14.18 -21.23 41.76
N ILE A 69 -13.88 -20.61 40.62
CA ILE A 69 -14.90 -19.97 39.79
C ILE A 69 -15.51 -21.04 38.87
N ALA A 70 -16.82 -21.27 38.99
CA ALA A 70 -17.54 -22.31 38.26
C ALA A 70 -17.95 -21.90 36.84
N VAL A 71 -18.07 -20.59 36.56
CA VAL A 71 -18.44 -20.11 35.22
C VAL A 71 -17.33 -20.39 34.21
N ASP A 72 -17.72 -20.84 33.01
CA ASP A 72 -16.80 -21.09 31.90
C ASP A 72 -16.08 -19.81 31.47
N HIS A 73 -14.83 -19.91 31.04
CA HIS A 73 -13.99 -18.72 30.84
C HIS A 73 -12.83 -18.91 29.84
N VAL A 74 -12.49 -17.83 29.12
CA VAL A 74 -11.48 -17.82 28.05
C VAL A 74 -10.59 -16.58 28.13
N ASP A 75 -9.27 -16.78 28.12
CA ASP A 75 -8.27 -15.70 28.14
C ASP A 75 -7.78 -15.38 26.73
N LEU A 76 -8.17 -14.20 26.23
CA LEU A 76 -7.81 -13.75 24.90
C LEU A 76 -6.34 -13.34 24.77
N ALA A 77 -5.67 -12.97 25.87
CA ALA A 77 -4.25 -12.61 25.82
C ALA A 77 -3.37 -13.80 25.43
N ALA A 78 -3.83 -15.02 25.71
CA ALA A 78 -3.13 -16.25 25.33
C ALA A 78 -2.95 -16.38 23.81
N ARG A 79 -3.88 -15.83 23.02
CA ARG A 79 -3.83 -15.83 21.54
C ARG A 79 -2.75 -14.93 20.97
N LEU A 80 -2.38 -13.88 21.70
CA LEU A 80 -1.37 -12.90 21.33
C LEU A 80 0.00 -13.18 21.98
N LYS A 81 0.12 -14.27 22.74
CA LYS A 81 1.32 -14.59 23.53
C LYS A 81 2.43 -15.15 22.65
N LYS A 82 3.60 -14.49 22.68
CA LYS A 82 4.84 -14.90 21.99
C LYS A 82 6.04 -14.79 22.94
N GLY A 83 6.81 -15.88 23.10
CA GLY A 83 7.95 -15.92 24.04
C GLY A 83 7.54 -15.63 25.49
N GLY A 84 6.28 -15.88 25.84
CA GLY A 84 5.70 -15.59 27.15
C GLY A 84 5.20 -14.15 27.35
N ASN A 85 5.34 -13.26 26.36
CA ASN A 85 4.88 -11.88 26.40
C ASN A 85 3.70 -11.65 25.44
N PHE A 86 2.88 -10.64 25.69
CA PHE A 86 1.76 -10.24 24.83
C PHE A 86 1.61 -8.70 24.88
N PRO A 87 1.04 -8.06 23.84
CA PRO A 87 0.79 -6.61 23.85
C PRO A 87 -0.20 -6.22 24.95
N GLY A 88 -0.05 -5.03 25.54
CA GLY A 88 -1.06 -4.50 26.45
C GLY A 88 -2.37 -4.18 25.73
N LEU A 89 -3.51 -4.20 26.44
CA LEU A 89 -4.84 -4.01 25.85
C LEU A 89 -4.96 -2.75 24.98
N LYS A 90 -4.47 -1.60 25.48
CA LYS A 90 -4.43 -0.32 24.74
C LYS A 90 -3.57 -0.38 23.48
N THR A 91 -2.47 -1.15 23.51
CA THR A 91 -1.66 -1.37 22.31
C THR A 91 -2.48 -2.11 21.26
N VAL A 92 -3.23 -3.14 21.66
CA VAL A 92 -4.10 -3.88 20.74
C VAL A 92 -5.21 -2.97 20.20
N GLY A 93 -5.84 -2.16 21.05
CA GLY A 93 -6.85 -1.19 20.61
C GLY A 93 -6.30 -0.21 19.57
N ALA A 94 -5.09 0.29 19.77
CA ALA A 94 -4.41 1.15 18.80
C ALA A 94 -4.08 0.41 17.49
N ASN A 95 -3.66 -0.85 17.59
CA ASN A 95 -3.35 -1.68 16.42
C ASN A 95 -4.59 -2.02 15.58
N LEU A 96 -5.76 -2.10 16.23
CA LEU A 96 -7.07 -2.31 15.62
C LEU A 96 -7.77 -1.00 15.25
N CYS A 97 -7.09 0.15 15.32
CA CYS A 97 -7.64 1.46 14.96
C CYS A 97 -8.96 1.80 15.69
N LEU A 98 -9.14 1.35 16.94
CA LEU A 98 -10.35 1.62 17.72
C LEU A 98 -10.44 3.09 18.12
N PRO A 99 -11.64 3.68 18.21
CA PRO A 99 -11.82 5.13 18.26
C PRO A 99 -11.19 5.77 19.50
N VAL A 100 -11.26 5.11 20.66
CA VAL A 100 -10.83 5.70 21.94
C VAL A 100 -9.62 4.96 22.50
N LEU A 101 -8.53 5.70 22.72
CA LEU A 101 -7.33 5.28 23.42
C LEU A 101 -7.16 6.13 24.68
N ARG A 102 -7.74 5.69 25.79
CA ARG A 102 -7.72 6.41 27.06
C ARG A 102 -6.76 5.77 28.05
N GLU A 103 -5.99 6.58 28.79
CA GLU A 103 -5.21 6.10 29.93
C GLU A 103 -6.07 6.00 31.19
N LEU A 104 -5.59 5.30 32.23
CA LEU A 104 -6.33 5.27 33.49
C LEU A 104 -6.42 6.72 34.03
N PRO A 105 -7.61 7.24 34.38
CA PRO A 105 -7.77 8.66 34.72
C PRO A 105 -7.11 9.04 36.05
N TYR A 106 -6.99 8.09 36.97
CA TYR A 106 -6.43 8.29 38.31
C TYR A 106 -5.30 7.30 38.58
N ALA A 107 -4.50 7.57 39.61
CA ALA A 107 -3.47 6.63 40.05
C ALA A 107 -4.13 5.32 40.55
N PRO A 108 -3.54 4.13 40.29
CA PRO A 108 -4.16 2.86 40.67
C PRO A 108 -4.41 2.66 42.17
N ASP A 109 -3.70 3.40 43.02
CA ASP A 109 -3.77 3.38 44.49
C ASP A 109 -4.58 4.53 45.08
N GLN A 110 -5.11 5.43 44.24
CA GLN A 110 -5.96 6.53 44.70
C GLN A 110 -7.32 5.99 45.19
N VAL A 111 -7.76 6.48 46.35
CA VAL A 111 -9.14 6.27 46.82
C VAL A 111 -10.03 7.26 46.08
N LEU A 112 -11.03 6.74 45.37
CA LEU A 112 -11.87 7.53 44.46
C LEU A 112 -13.15 8.05 45.14
N THR A 113 -13.55 9.27 44.80
CA THR A 113 -14.91 9.77 45.11
C THR A 113 -15.97 9.13 44.20
N ASP A 114 -17.25 9.36 44.50
CA ASP A 114 -18.35 8.84 43.67
C ASP A 114 -18.35 9.45 42.24
N GLU A 115 -17.95 10.71 42.11
CA GLU A 115 -17.77 11.40 40.83
C GLU A 115 -16.60 10.79 40.05
N GLU A 116 -15.46 10.57 40.70
CA GLU A 116 -14.29 9.93 40.09
C GLU A 116 -14.60 8.47 39.66
N TRP A 117 -15.40 7.75 40.45
CA TRP A 117 -15.94 6.44 40.06
C TRP A 117 -16.83 6.52 38.81
N ALA A 118 -17.59 7.59 38.64
CA ALA A 118 -18.39 7.81 37.43
C ALA A 118 -17.51 8.00 36.19
N GLU A 119 -16.31 8.57 36.33
CA GLU A 119 -15.32 8.72 35.24
C GLU A 119 -14.58 7.41 34.90
N VAL A 120 -14.34 6.55 35.90
CA VAL A 120 -13.70 5.23 35.69
C VAL A 120 -14.62 4.26 34.93
N LYS A 121 -15.95 4.38 35.07
CA LYS A 121 -16.91 3.51 34.36
C LYS A 121 -16.76 3.57 32.83
N PRO A 122 -16.74 4.75 32.17
CA PRO A 122 -16.41 4.87 30.74
C PRO A 122 -15.05 4.29 30.35
N TYR A 123 -14.02 4.44 31.20
CA TYR A 123 -12.72 3.82 30.97
C TYR A 123 -12.82 2.28 30.89
N ASN A 124 -13.50 1.66 31.86
CA ASN A 124 -13.72 0.22 31.86
C ASN A 124 -14.58 -0.24 30.67
N ALA A 125 -15.58 0.54 30.28
CA ALA A 125 -16.38 0.26 29.09
C ALA A 125 -15.53 0.27 27.81
N ASN A 126 -14.54 1.17 27.70
CA ASN A 126 -13.59 1.18 26.60
C ASN A 126 -12.71 -0.09 26.59
N ASP A 127 -12.16 -0.50 27.75
CA ASP A 127 -11.37 -1.74 27.85
C ASP A 127 -12.19 -2.99 27.46
N LEU A 128 -13.47 -3.02 27.80
CA LEU A 128 -14.39 -4.08 27.34
C LEU A 128 -14.65 -4.01 25.83
N ALA A 129 -14.76 -2.81 25.23
CA ALA A 129 -14.90 -2.65 23.79
C ALA A 129 -13.65 -3.15 23.04
N ILE A 130 -12.45 -2.86 23.55
CA ILE A 130 -11.20 -3.41 22.99
C ILE A 130 -11.20 -4.93 23.13
N THR A 131 -11.56 -5.47 24.29
CA THR A 131 -11.63 -6.91 24.54
C THR A 131 -12.61 -7.61 23.58
N ARG A 132 -13.77 -7.00 23.32
CA ARG A 132 -14.74 -7.49 22.33
C ARG A 132 -14.15 -7.48 20.91
N ALA A 133 -13.45 -6.43 20.51
CA ALA A 133 -12.81 -6.38 19.20
C ALA A 133 -11.76 -7.50 19.03
N ILE A 134 -10.99 -7.80 20.09
CA ILE A 134 -10.04 -8.92 20.10
C ILE A 134 -10.78 -10.25 19.96
N PHE A 135 -11.87 -10.43 20.71
CA PHE A 135 -12.71 -11.62 20.57
C PHE A 135 -13.18 -11.79 19.13
N GLU A 136 -13.76 -10.76 18.52
CA GLU A 136 -14.28 -10.80 17.15
C GLU A 136 -13.20 -11.16 16.12
N VAL A 137 -11.97 -10.65 16.29
CA VAL A 137 -10.82 -11.02 15.44
C VAL A 137 -10.45 -12.50 15.60
N TYR A 138 -10.50 -13.02 16.82
CA TYR A 138 -10.08 -14.40 17.13
C TYR A 138 -11.21 -15.43 17.15
N VAL A 139 -12.47 -15.06 16.88
CA VAL A 139 -13.61 -16.00 16.83
C VAL A 139 -13.31 -17.24 15.97
N PRO A 140 -12.76 -17.13 14.74
CA PRO A 140 -12.45 -18.31 13.93
C PRO A 140 -11.45 -19.24 14.60
N GLU A 141 -10.37 -18.69 15.15
CA GLU A 141 -9.34 -19.46 15.88
C GLU A 141 -9.92 -20.07 17.17
N LEU A 142 -10.72 -19.34 17.94
CA LEU A 142 -11.31 -19.83 19.18
C LEU A 142 -12.27 -20.99 18.94
N ARG A 143 -13.09 -20.92 17.88
CA ARG A 143 -13.96 -22.04 17.49
C ARG A 143 -13.15 -23.28 17.13
N ALA A 144 -12.06 -23.09 16.40
CA ALA A 144 -11.10 -24.13 16.09
C ALA A 144 -10.50 -24.76 17.35
N MET A 145 -10.08 -23.94 18.31
CA MET A 145 -9.58 -24.43 19.60
C MET A 145 -10.66 -25.16 20.39
N THR A 146 -11.91 -24.69 20.39
CA THR A 146 -13.03 -25.40 21.04
C THR A 146 -13.28 -26.77 20.43
N ALA A 147 -13.23 -26.90 19.11
CA ALA A 147 -13.39 -28.19 18.44
C ALA A 147 -12.29 -29.18 18.88
N LEU A 148 -11.03 -28.73 18.86
CA LEU A 148 -9.90 -29.52 19.36
C LEU A 148 -10.01 -29.83 20.86
N SER A 149 -10.53 -28.88 21.65
CA SER A 149 -10.73 -29.09 23.08
C SER A 149 -11.70 -30.23 23.36
N ASN A 150 -12.81 -30.28 22.62
CA ASN A 150 -13.82 -31.31 22.76
C ASN A 150 -13.29 -32.67 22.31
N GLU A 151 -12.56 -32.70 21.20
CA GLU A 151 -11.96 -33.92 20.65
C GLU A 151 -10.94 -34.57 21.60
N HIS A 152 -10.05 -33.76 22.19
CA HIS A 152 -9.02 -34.27 23.08
C HIS A 152 -9.40 -34.24 24.57
N ALA A 153 -10.62 -33.80 24.91
CA ALA A 153 -11.05 -33.56 26.30
C ALA A 153 -10.06 -32.69 27.11
N LEU A 154 -9.55 -31.62 26.48
CA LEU A 154 -8.57 -30.68 27.06
C LEU A 154 -9.00 -29.25 26.78
N ASP A 155 -9.01 -28.33 27.76
CA ASP A 155 -9.29 -26.93 27.42
C ASP A 155 -8.05 -26.23 26.79
N LEU A 156 -8.14 -25.98 25.48
CA LEU A 156 -7.12 -25.33 24.67
C LEU A 156 -7.40 -23.85 24.37
N ARG A 157 -8.53 -23.29 24.84
CA ARG A 157 -8.96 -21.93 24.47
C ARG A 157 -8.08 -20.85 25.10
N SER A 158 -7.57 -21.09 26.31
CA SER A 158 -6.77 -20.14 27.10
C SER A 158 -5.26 -20.41 27.11
N VAL A 159 -4.73 -21.17 26.14
CA VAL A 159 -3.29 -21.43 26.02
C VAL A 159 -2.66 -20.76 24.80
N SER A 160 -1.33 -20.78 24.68
CA SER A 160 -0.70 -20.36 23.41
C SER A 160 -0.82 -21.47 22.36
N LYS A 161 -0.66 -21.14 21.07
CA LYS A 161 -0.64 -22.12 19.96
C LYS A 161 0.36 -23.25 20.22
N SER A 162 1.57 -22.88 20.63
CA SER A 162 2.65 -23.79 21.02
C SER A 162 2.27 -24.71 22.20
N ALA A 163 1.64 -24.15 23.23
CA ALA A 163 1.22 -24.93 24.39
C ALA A 163 0.04 -25.87 24.07
N ALA A 164 -0.83 -25.50 23.12
CA ALA A 164 -1.89 -26.39 22.66
C ALA A 164 -1.32 -27.65 22.00
N VAL A 165 -0.30 -27.49 21.14
CA VAL A 165 0.43 -28.63 20.55
C VAL A 165 1.00 -29.52 21.64
N GLY A 166 1.77 -28.96 22.57
CA GLY A 166 2.40 -29.74 23.65
C GLY A 166 1.38 -30.56 24.42
N ARG A 167 0.28 -29.94 24.86
CA ARG A 167 -0.79 -30.64 25.61
C ARG A 167 -1.44 -31.78 24.84
N ILE A 168 -1.67 -31.61 23.54
CA ILE A 168 -2.27 -32.65 22.70
C ILE A 168 -1.32 -33.84 22.58
N PHE A 169 -0.06 -33.60 22.21
CA PHE A 169 0.92 -34.67 22.02
C PHE A 169 1.27 -35.36 23.34
N GLU A 170 1.45 -34.60 24.44
CA GLU A 170 1.67 -35.16 25.78
C GLU A 170 0.50 -36.05 26.21
N LYS A 171 -0.75 -35.65 25.93
CA LYS A 171 -1.93 -36.49 26.21
C LYS A 171 -1.92 -37.76 25.36
N ILE A 172 -1.66 -37.68 24.06
CA ILE A 172 -1.58 -38.85 23.17
C ILE A 172 -0.52 -39.83 23.68
N TYR A 173 0.64 -39.32 24.09
CA TYR A 173 1.72 -40.14 24.65
C TYR A 173 1.32 -40.80 25.97
N ARG A 174 0.69 -40.03 26.88
CA ARG A 174 0.23 -40.54 28.17
C ARG A 174 -0.87 -41.59 28.04
N ASP A 175 -1.81 -41.39 27.12
CA ASP A 175 -2.88 -42.35 26.85
C ASP A 175 -2.30 -43.68 26.30
N ALA A 176 -1.24 -43.62 25.50
CA ALA A 176 -0.59 -44.80 24.94
C ALA A 176 0.36 -45.53 25.90
N TYR A 177 1.12 -44.79 26.73
CA TYR A 177 2.22 -45.35 27.53
C TYR A 177 2.04 -45.23 29.04
N GLY A 178 0.97 -44.59 29.53
CA GLY A 178 0.69 -44.43 30.96
C GLY A 178 1.64 -43.50 31.72
N ARG A 179 2.54 -42.79 31.01
CA ARG A 179 3.52 -41.85 31.58
C ARG A 179 3.67 -40.60 30.72
N ASP A 180 4.29 -39.57 31.27
CA ASP A 180 4.64 -38.38 30.50
C ASP A 180 5.88 -38.62 29.61
N PRO A 181 5.95 -37.97 28.43
CA PRO A 181 7.14 -38.02 27.59
C PRO A 181 8.29 -37.24 28.23
N ASP A 182 9.51 -37.75 28.07
CA ASP A 182 10.72 -37.10 28.57
C ASP A 182 11.00 -35.82 27.77
N VAL A 183 11.48 -34.77 28.44
CA VAL A 183 11.95 -33.55 27.77
C VAL A 183 13.36 -33.80 27.25
N PRO A 184 13.61 -33.75 25.92
CA PRO A 184 14.92 -34.05 25.38
C PRO A 184 15.99 -33.05 25.85
N GLU A 185 17.19 -33.55 26.12
CA GLU A 185 18.33 -32.69 26.43
C GLU A 185 18.82 -31.93 25.20
N ARG A 186 19.47 -30.79 25.43
CA ARG A 186 20.08 -29.97 24.38
C ARG A 186 21.33 -30.65 23.84
N PRO A 187 21.33 -31.12 22.56
CA PRO A 187 22.54 -31.68 21.98
C PRO A 187 23.58 -30.56 21.75
N ALA A 188 24.87 -30.91 21.79
CA ALA A 188 25.95 -29.98 21.45
C ALA A 188 26.05 -29.75 19.92
N GLU A 189 25.72 -30.77 19.14
CA GLU A 189 25.78 -30.78 17.68
C GLU A 189 24.63 -31.61 17.11
N VAL A 190 24.23 -31.29 15.88
CA VAL A 190 23.23 -32.02 15.09
C VAL A 190 23.77 -32.24 13.68
N VAL A 191 23.25 -33.23 12.95
CA VAL A 191 23.69 -33.52 11.57
C VAL A 191 22.51 -33.46 10.62
N TYR A 192 22.61 -32.63 9.58
CA TYR A 192 21.65 -32.66 8.48
C TYR A 192 21.96 -33.83 7.53
N ARG A 193 20.99 -34.71 7.33
CA ARG A 193 21.05 -35.78 6.33
C ARG A 193 20.03 -35.51 5.22
N PRO A 194 20.45 -35.44 3.95
CA PRO A 194 19.52 -35.26 2.83
C PRO A 194 18.43 -36.34 2.81
N VAL A 195 17.17 -35.90 2.72
CA VAL A 195 16.00 -36.79 2.65
C VAL A 195 15.65 -37.15 1.20
N ALA A 196 14.82 -38.18 1.00
CA ALA A 196 14.40 -38.62 -0.32
C ALA A 196 13.81 -37.45 -1.17
N GLY A 197 14.26 -37.34 -2.43
CA GLY A 197 13.87 -36.28 -3.36
C GLY A 197 14.74 -35.01 -3.29
N VAL A 198 15.55 -34.82 -2.24
CA VAL A 198 16.55 -33.76 -2.20
C VAL A 198 17.65 -34.05 -3.21
N ARG A 199 17.95 -33.05 -4.04
CA ARG A 199 19.05 -33.09 -5.01
C ARG A 199 20.10 -32.05 -4.65
N ARG A 200 21.37 -32.37 -4.90
CA ARG A 200 22.46 -31.39 -4.80
C ARG A 200 22.26 -30.32 -5.87
N PRO A 201 22.27 -29.02 -5.54
CA PRO A 201 22.08 -27.95 -6.52
C PRO A 201 23.12 -28.02 -7.66
N THR A 202 22.73 -27.58 -8.84
CA THR A 202 23.58 -27.57 -10.04
C THR A 202 24.52 -26.37 -10.07
N THR A 203 24.13 -25.26 -9.43
CA THR A 203 24.95 -24.05 -9.37
C THR A 203 26.19 -24.27 -8.50
N PRO A 204 27.39 -23.82 -8.90
CA PRO A 204 28.62 -24.07 -8.13
C PRO A 204 28.56 -23.61 -6.68
N ALA A 205 27.95 -22.44 -6.42
CA ALA A 205 27.81 -21.91 -5.07
C ALA A 205 26.75 -22.65 -4.24
N GLY A 206 25.63 -23.05 -4.85
CA GLY A 206 24.61 -23.87 -4.17
C GLY A 206 25.12 -25.27 -3.84
N ALA A 207 25.85 -25.87 -4.78
CA ALA A 207 26.59 -27.11 -4.60
C ALA A 207 27.60 -27.03 -3.44
N ALA A 208 28.42 -25.99 -3.39
CA ALA A 208 29.37 -25.77 -2.30
C ALA A 208 28.67 -25.59 -0.94
N TRP A 209 27.53 -24.89 -0.90
CA TRP A 209 26.74 -24.76 0.32
C TRP A 209 26.13 -26.10 0.75
N PHE A 210 25.59 -26.89 -0.18
CA PHE A 210 25.10 -28.24 0.11
C PHE A 210 26.20 -29.11 0.74
N ASP A 211 27.40 -29.13 0.14
CA ASP A 211 28.54 -29.91 0.64
C ASP A 211 29.04 -29.44 2.02
N LEU A 212 28.75 -28.19 2.39
CA LEU A 212 29.10 -27.63 3.70
C LEU A 212 28.12 -28.07 4.80
N VAL A 213 26.85 -28.35 4.46
CA VAL A 213 25.80 -28.64 5.45
C VAL A 213 25.39 -30.11 5.48
N ALA A 214 25.50 -30.84 4.36
CA ALA A 214 25.14 -32.25 4.28
C ALA A 214 26.18 -33.13 4.99
N ASP A 215 25.69 -34.04 5.84
CA ASP A 215 26.48 -35.07 6.53
C ASP A 215 27.65 -34.51 7.36
N ARG A 216 27.53 -33.27 7.83
CA ARG A 216 28.51 -32.60 8.68
C ARG A 216 27.90 -32.17 10.03
N PRO A 217 28.68 -32.17 11.12
CA PRO A 217 28.23 -31.64 12.41
C PRO A 217 27.93 -30.14 12.33
N ILE A 218 26.77 -29.75 12.84
CA ILE A 218 26.34 -28.36 12.98
C ILE A 218 26.17 -28.08 14.46
N ARG A 219 26.92 -27.09 14.96
CA ARG A 219 26.91 -26.70 16.36
C ARG A 219 25.54 -26.19 16.79
N VAL A 220 25.13 -26.62 17.98
CA VAL A 220 24.06 -26.00 18.76
C VAL A 220 24.72 -25.22 19.90
N PRO A 221 24.46 -23.92 20.06
CA PRO A 221 25.06 -23.13 21.15
C PRO A 221 24.76 -23.80 22.50
N SER A 222 25.53 -23.55 23.56
CA SER A 222 25.20 -24.03 24.92
C SER A 222 24.43 -23.01 25.76
N ARG A 223 24.44 -21.74 25.33
CA ARG A 223 23.74 -20.62 25.99
C ARG A 223 22.82 -19.92 25.00
N GLY A 224 21.79 -19.25 25.52
CA GLY A 224 20.79 -18.58 24.68
C GLY A 224 19.90 -19.56 23.92
N LYS A 225 19.35 -19.15 22.77
CA LYS A 225 18.40 -19.97 22.02
C LYS A 225 19.08 -21.25 21.47
N PRO A 226 18.44 -22.42 21.57
CA PRO A 226 18.98 -23.72 21.11
C PRO A 226 18.85 -23.89 19.59
N LYS A 227 19.20 -22.87 18.81
CA LYS A 227 19.08 -22.91 17.35
C LYS A 227 20.41 -23.38 16.74
N PRO A 228 20.43 -24.43 15.90
CA PRO A 228 21.64 -24.84 15.19
C PRO A 228 22.22 -23.71 14.33
N GLU A 229 23.55 -23.56 14.34
CA GLU A 229 24.30 -22.55 13.62
C GLU A 229 24.51 -22.94 12.15
N VAL A 230 23.41 -23.08 11.40
CA VAL A 230 23.47 -23.43 9.97
C VAL A 230 24.19 -22.32 9.18
N PRO A 231 25.27 -22.63 8.45
CA PRO A 231 25.96 -21.67 7.59
C PRO A 231 24.99 -21.00 6.62
N SER A 232 25.02 -19.67 6.55
CA SER A 232 24.18 -18.91 5.61
C SER A 232 24.96 -18.60 4.34
N ALA A 233 24.29 -18.63 3.20
CA ALA A 233 24.87 -18.27 1.92
C ALA A 233 23.88 -17.50 1.05
N THR A 234 24.39 -16.82 0.02
CA THR A 234 23.57 -16.17 -1.01
C THR A 234 24.23 -16.41 -2.36
N PHE A 235 23.44 -16.89 -3.32
CA PHE A 235 23.92 -17.24 -4.66
C PHE A 235 22.79 -17.12 -5.68
N ASP A 236 23.13 -17.18 -6.96
CA ASP A 236 22.17 -17.04 -8.04
C ASP A 236 21.69 -18.43 -8.53
N VAL A 237 20.39 -18.53 -8.78
CA VAL A 237 19.73 -19.64 -9.48
C VAL A 237 19.06 -19.05 -10.71
N GLY A 238 19.75 -19.12 -11.85
CA GLY A 238 19.39 -18.34 -13.03
C GLY A 238 19.41 -16.84 -12.74
N PRO A 239 18.34 -16.08 -13.05
CA PRO A 239 18.26 -14.64 -12.78
C PRO A 239 17.93 -14.32 -11.31
N LEU A 240 17.58 -15.33 -10.50
CA LEU A 240 17.08 -15.13 -9.14
C LEU A 240 18.20 -15.31 -8.10
N ARG A 241 18.52 -14.26 -7.36
CA ARG A 241 19.41 -14.35 -6.20
C ARG A 241 18.66 -14.92 -5.00
N VAL A 242 19.14 -16.03 -4.43
CA VAL A 242 18.52 -16.72 -3.29
C VAL A 242 19.41 -16.70 -2.06
N SER A 243 18.79 -16.69 -0.88
CA SER A 243 19.43 -16.73 0.43
C SER A 243 19.01 -18.00 1.18
N VAL A 244 20.01 -18.70 1.70
CA VAL A 244 19.86 -19.95 2.44
C VAL A 244 20.49 -19.86 3.83
N GLY A 245 20.06 -20.72 4.75
CA GLY A 245 20.64 -20.87 6.08
C GLY A 245 19.67 -21.52 7.07
N SER A 246 19.56 -20.92 8.27
CA SER A 246 18.78 -21.45 9.39
C SER A 246 17.26 -21.22 9.29
N GLY A 247 16.75 -20.74 8.16
CA GLY A 247 15.35 -20.45 7.88
C GLY A 247 14.92 -21.02 6.53
N GLY A 248 13.70 -20.73 6.08
CA GLY A 248 13.25 -21.15 4.75
C GLY A 248 13.99 -20.43 3.62
N LEU A 249 13.82 -20.91 2.39
CA LEU A 249 14.38 -20.27 1.20
C LEU A 249 13.74 -18.90 0.98
N HIS A 250 14.55 -17.92 0.61
CA HIS A 250 14.09 -16.58 0.24
C HIS A 250 14.89 -16.06 -0.93
N SER A 251 14.25 -15.48 -1.94
CA SER A 251 14.94 -14.65 -2.91
C SER A 251 15.32 -13.30 -2.31
N VAL A 252 16.32 -12.63 -2.89
CA VAL A 252 16.71 -11.25 -2.60
C VAL A 252 16.12 -10.36 -3.68
N ASP A 253 14.83 -10.05 -3.52
CA ASP A 253 14.07 -9.37 -4.56
C ASP A 253 14.37 -7.86 -4.62
N ALA A 254 14.66 -7.38 -5.83
CA ALA A 254 14.56 -5.96 -6.13
C ALA A 254 13.09 -5.52 -6.17
N LYS A 255 12.86 -4.21 -6.08
CA LYS A 255 11.52 -3.67 -6.30
C LYS A 255 11.14 -3.89 -7.76
N SER A 256 10.00 -4.52 -8.01
CA SER A 256 9.51 -4.77 -9.36
C SER A 256 7.99 -4.81 -9.40
N PHE A 257 7.46 -4.58 -10.59
CA PHE A 257 6.05 -4.73 -10.89
C PHE A 257 5.89 -5.53 -12.17
N HIS A 258 5.15 -6.63 -12.09
CA HIS A 258 4.90 -7.54 -13.19
C HIS A 258 3.39 -7.59 -13.46
N ARG A 259 3.04 -7.65 -14.74
CA ARG A 259 1.67 -7.84 -15.22
C ARG A 259 1.63 -8.97 -16.24
N ALA A 260 0.55 -9.72 -16.26
CA ALA A 260 0.24 -10.58 -17.39
C ALA A 260 0.04 -9.71 -18.64
N THR A 261 0.53 -10.18 -19.78
CA THR A 261 0.42 -9.51 -21.09
C THR A 261 0.05 -10.54 -22.16
N ASP A 262 -0.11 -10.10 -23.41
CA ASP A 262 -0.35 -11.03 -24.53
C ASP A 262 0.81 -12.00 -24.75
N GLU A 263 2.03 -11.62 -24.34
CA GLU A 263 3.22 -12.47 -24.46
C GLU A 263 3.53 -13.33 -23.22
N TRP A 264 3.17 -12.87 -22.02
CA TRP A 264 3.60 -13.45 -20.76
C TRP A 264 2.44 -13.71 -19.81
N GLU A 265 2.46 -14.86 -19.16
CA GLU A 265 1.57 -15.22 -18.06
C GLU A 265 2.34 -15.21 -16.75
N LEU A 266 1.64 -14.88 -15.66
CA LEU A 266 2.18 -14.90 -14.31
C LEU A 266 1.54 -16.02 -13.49
N TRP A 267 2.37 -16.77 -12.77
CA TRP A 267 1.95 -17.93 -12.01
C TRP A 267 2.55 -17.91 -10.61
N SER A 268 1.75 -18.33 -9.63
CA SER A 268 2.19 -18.59 -8.27
C SER A 268 1.96 -20.06 -7.97
N ALA A 269 3.03 -20.81 -7.72
CA ALA A 269 2.98 -22.19 -7.24
C ALA A 269 3.30 -22.21 -5.74
N ASP A 270 2.31 -22.54 -4.91
CA ASP A 270 2.37 -22.56 -3.44
C ASP A 270 2.35 -24.03 -2.98
N VAL A 271 3.32 -24.48 -2.20
CA VAL A 271 3.37 -25.88 -1.75
C VAL A 271 2.34 -26.11 -0.64
N ALA A 272 1.41 -27.02 -0.87
CA ALA A 272 0.29 -27.28 0.01
C ALA A 272 0.78 -27.75 1.40
N SER A 273 0.69 -26.86 2.39
CA SER A 273 1.08 -27.17 3.78
C SER A 273 2.56 -27.55 3.89
N TYR A 274 3.44 -26.74 3.28
CA TYR A 274 4.80 -27.16 2.97
C TYR A 274 5.56 -27.92 4.08
N TYR A 275 5.87 -27.27 5.19
CA TYR A 275 6.57 -27.95 6.30
C TYR A 275 5.77 -29.11 6.90
N PRO A 276 4.46 -29.00 7.15
CA PRO A 276 3.67 -30.16 7.53
C PRO A 276 3.75 -31.36 6.59
N SER A 277 3.58 -31.15 5.29
CA SER A 277 3.67 -32.22 4.30
C SER A 277 5.09 -32.78 4.23
N LEU A 278 6.12 -31.95 4.38
CA LEU A 278 7.51 -32.39 4.39
C LEU A 278 7.84 -33.25 5.63
N ILE A 279 7.33 -32.86 6.81
CA ILE A 279 7.46 -33.63 8.06
C ILE A 279 6.89 -35.04 7.88
N ASP A 280 5.69 -35.16 7.33
CA ASP A 280 5.02 -36.45 7.16
C ASP A 280 5.66 -37.29 6.04
N THR A 281 5.77 -36.73 4.82
CA THR A 281 6.25 -37.46 3.63
C THR A 281 7.70 -37.91 3.74
N LYS A 282 8.52 -37.21 4.53
CA LYS A 282 9.94 -37.54 4.73
C LYS A 282 10.21 -38.20 6.09
N GLY A 283 9.17 -38.45 6.90
CA GLY A 283 9.30 -39.11 8.19
C GLY A 283 10.15 -38.34 9.21
N ILE A 284 10.08 -36.99 9.18
CA ILE A 284 10.91 -36.12 10.03
C ILE A 284 10.11 -35.72 11.27
N PHE A 285 10.09 -36.57 12.30
CA PHE A 285 9.40 -36.29 13.56
C PHE A 285 10.32 -36.47 14.79
N PRO A 286 10.10 -35.73 15.90
CA PRO A 286 10.88 -35.87 17.12
C PRO A 286 10.99 -37.29 17.64
N ARG A 287 12.22 -37.72 17.90
CA ARG A 287 12.52 -39.09 18.34
C ARG A 287 11.83 -39.48 19.65
N SER A 288 11.59 -38.51 20.54
CA SER A 288 10.89 -38.71 21.82
C SER A 288 9.48 -39.29 21.68
N TYR A 289 8.83 -39.06 20.53
CA TYR A 289 7.48 -39.56 20.25
C TYR A 289 7.43 -40.71 19.23
N GLY A 290 8.52 -40.97 18.52
CA GLY A 290 8.67 -42.08 17.57
C GLY A 290 7.53 -42.21 16.55
N GLY A 291 7.15 -43.45 16.26
CA GLY A 291 6.09 -43.78 15.31
C GLY A 291 4.71 -43.24 15.73
N LEU A 292 4.40 -43.27 17.02
CA LEU A 292 3.13 -42.78 17.58
C LEU A 292 2.91 -41.29 17.24
N GLY A 293 3.93 -40.46 17.47
CA GLY A 293 3.87 -39.04 17.16
C GLY A 293 3.73 -38.77 15.65
N SER A 294 4.47 -39.53 14.85
CA SER A 294 4.41 -39.43 13.38
C SER A 294 3.02 -39.79 12.85
N GLU A 295 2.42 -40.86 13.36
CA GLU A 295 1.06 -41.28 12.99
C GLU A 295 0.00 -40.25 13.42
N ALA A 296 0.08 -39.76 14.66
CA ALA A 296 -0.82 -38.71 15.14
C ALA A 296 -0.72 -37.44 14.27
N TYR A 297 0.50 -37.03 13.92
CA TYR A 297 0.74 -35.88 13.05
C TYR A 297 0.14 -36.09 11.64
N ARG A 298 0.36 -37.27 11.05
CA ARG A 298 -0.20 -37.66 9.75
C ARG A 298 -1.72 -37.62 9.76
N ASN A 299 -2.36 -38.16 10.80
CA ASN A 299 -3.82 -38.15 10.93
C ASN A 299 -4.39 -36.72 10.97
N ILE A 300 -3.74 -35.83 11.72
CA ILE A 300 -4.10 -34.39 11.77
C ILE A 300 -3.93 -33.73 10.39
N LEU A 301 -2.81 -34.00 9.70
CA LEU A 301 -2.53 -33.45 8.37
C LEU A 301 -3.55 -33.94 7.33
N ASN A 302 -3.78 -35.25 7.25
CA ASN A 302 -4.72 -35.85 6.29
C ASN A 302 -6.15 -35.34 6.49
N ARG A 303 -6.61 -35.27 7.75
CA ARG A 303 -7.92 -34.67 8.07
C ARG A 303 -7.99 -33.23 7.60
N ARG A 304 -6.94 -32.43 7.81
CA ARG A 304 -6.92 -31.04 7.35
C ARG A 304 -6.98 -30.95 5.83
N LEU A 305 -6.23 -31.77 5.10
CA LEU A 305 -6.23 -31.78 3.64
C LEU A 305 -7.63 -32.17 3.10
N ALA A 306 -8.27 -33.19 3.69
CA ALA A 306 -9.63 -33.59 3.37
C ALA A 306 -10.64 -32.45 3.63
N LEU A 307 -10.56 -31.79 4.79
CA LEU A 307 -11.43 -30.65 5.11
C LEU A 307 -11.18 -29.46 4.17
N LYS A 308 -9.94 -29.21 3.76
CA LYS A 308 -9.60 -28.15 2.80
C LYS A 308 -10.22 -28.44 1.43
N ALA A 309 -10.14 -29.69 0.96
CA ALA A 309 -10.80 -30.12 -0.28
C ALA A 309 -12.33 -29.98 -0.18
N ALA A 310 -12.93 -30.45 0.92
CA ALA A 310 -14.37 -30.29 1.17
C ALA A 310 -14.79 -28.81 1.25
N THR A 311 -13.98 -27.94 1.86
CA THR A 311 -14.25 -26.49 1.95
C THR A 311 -14.30 -25.84 0.55
N ARG A 312 -13.46 -26.30 -0.38
CA ARG A 312 -13.47 -25.85 -1.79
C ARG A 312 -14.70 -26.34 -2.53
N ALA A 313 -15.10 -27.59 -2.31
CA ALA A 313 -16.28 -28.20 -2.93
C ALA A 313 -17.62 -27.73 -2.33
N ALA A 314 -17.61 -27.14 -1.12
CA ALA A 314 -18.82 -26.70 -0.42
C ALA A 314 -19.65 -25.72 -1.27
N THR A 315 -20.93 -26.05 -1.45
CA THR A 315 -21.90 -25.30 -2.25
C THR A 315 -22.65 -24.26 -1.42
N SER A 316 -22.79 -24.47 -0.11
CA SER A 316 -23.42 -23.52 0.81
C SER A 316 -22.41 -22.70 1.62
N LYS A 317 -22.76 -21.45 1.91
CA LYS A 317 -21.93 -20.54 2.73
C LYS A 317 -21.76 -21.03 4.17
N GLU A 318 -22.78 -21.68 4.72
CA GLU A 318 -22.78 -22.19 6.09
C GLU A 318 -21.85 -23.40 6.24
N GLU A 319 -21.96 -24.37 5.34
CA GLU A 319 -21.07 -25.53 5.30
C GLU A 319 -19.62 -25.11 5.08
N ARG A 320 -19.37 -24.23 4.11
CA ARG A 320 -18.03 -23.68 3.87
C ARG A 320 -17.46 -23.04 5.13
N ARG A 321 -18.28 -22.25 5.86
CA ARG A 321 -17.85 -21.62 7.12
C ARG A 321 -17.52 -22.64 8.21
N ARG A 322 -18.30 -23.71 8.33
CA ARG A 322 -18.04 -24.78 9.31
C ARG A 322 -16.73 -25.50 9.00
N LEU A 323 -16.55 -25.94 7.75
CA LEU A 323 -15.34 -26.64 7.31
C LEU A 323 -14.10 -25.75 7.37
N ASP A 324 -14.24 -24.46 7.04
CA ASP A 324 -13.15 -23.50 7.12
C ASP A 324 -12.67 -23.28 8.57
N VAL A 325 -13.59 -23.23 9.54
CA VAL A 325 -13.23 -23.16 10.96
C VAL A 325 -12.44 -24.39 11.40
N GLU A 326 -12.88 -25.58 11.00
CA GLU A 326 -12.23 -26.83 11.39
C GLU A 326 -10.82 -26.96 10.77
N GLN A 327 -10.68 -26.75 9.46
CA GLN A 327 -9.37 -26.81 8.80
C GLN A 327 -8.41 -25.71 9.28
N HIS A 328 -8.93 -24.56 9.72
CA HIS A 328 -8.12 -23.48 10.29
C HIS A 328 -7.46 -23.89 11.61
N GLY A 329 -8.19 -24.60 12.48
CA GLY A 329 -7.65 -25.10 13.75
C GLY A 329 -6.51 -26.06 13.55
N LEU A 330 -6.70 -27.04 12.65
CA LEU A 330 -5.66 -28.00 12.28
C LEU A 330 -4.46 -27.29 11.63
N LYS A 331 -4.69 -26.23 10.82
CA LYS A 331 -3.61 -25.44 10.24
C LYS A 331 -2.72 -24.81 11.31
N ILE A 332 -3.35 -24.21 12.32
CA ILE A 332 -2.65 -23.58 13.44
C ILE A 332 -1.81 -24.62 14.19
N LEU A 333 -2.40 -25.78 14.47
CA LEU A 333 -1.74 -26.86 15.19
C LEU A 333 -0.50 -27.35 14.44
N LEU A 334 -0.65 -27.74 13.16
CA LEU A 334 0.44 -28.25 12.33
C LEU A 334 1.60 -27.25 12.19
N ASN A 335 1.29 -25.96 11.98
CA ASN A 335 2.31 -24.91 11.87
C ASN A 335 3.01 -24.66 13.21
N ALA A 336 2.30 -24.79 14.34
CA ALA A 336 2.89 -24.62 15.66
C ALA A 336 3.77 -25.81 16.07
N THR A 337 3.50 -27.03 15.57
CA THR A 337 4.30 -28.24 15.82
C THR A 337 5.73 -28.08 15.35
N PHE A 338 5.96 -27.60 14.12
CA PHE A 338 7.33 -27.33 13.63
C PHE A 338 8.09 -26.38 14.55
N GLY A 339 7.42 -25.34 15.08
CA GLY A 339 8.02 -24.40 16.02
C GLY A 339 8.40 -25.03 17.38
N GLN A 340 7.81 -26.16 17.75
CA GLN A 340 8.17 -26.89 18.98
C GLN A 340 9.51 -27.62 18.85
N PHE A 341 9.91 -28.02 17.63
CA PHE A 341 11.19 -28.72 17.42
C PHE A 341 12.40 -27.88 17.85
N GLY A 342 12.29 -26.55 17.80
CA GLY A 342 13.33 -25.61 18.23
C GLY A 342 13.19 -25.05 19.65
N SER A 343 12.28 -25.58 20.48
CA SER A 343 12.00 -25.07 21.82
C SER A 343 12.49 -26.02 22.91
N GLU A 344 13.61 -25.72 23.59
CA GLU A 344 14.23 -26.58 24.63
C GLU A 344 13.33 -26.96 25.82
N HIS A 345 12.21 -26.26 26.02
CA HIS A 345 11.22 -26.59 27.05
C HIS A 345 10.07 -27.47 26.54
N SER A 346 10.11 -27.88 25.27
CA SER A 346 9.09 -28.73 24.65
C SER A 346 9.51 -30.19 24.72
N THR A 347 8.55 -31.08 24.96
CA THR A 347 8.76 -32.53 24.83
C THR A 347 8.99 -32.94 23.37
N LEU A 348 8.60 -32.09 22.41
CA LEU A 348 8.85 -32.22 20.96
C LEU A 348 10.17 -31.59 20.52
N PHE A 349 11.03 -31.16 21.44
CA PHE A 349 12.30 -30.53 21.10
C PHE A 349 13.23 -31.49 20.35
N ASP A 350 13.56 -31.15 19.12
CA ASP A 350 14.45 -31.91 18.26
C ASP A 350 15.10 -30.96 17.24
N PRO A 351 16.24 -30.35 17.58
CA PRO A 351 16.91 -29.39 16.70
C PRO A 351 17.44 -30.04 15.41
N GLU A 352 17.67 -31.36 15.38
CA GLU A 352 18.06 -32.10 14.17
C GLU A 352 16.88 -32.24 13.21
N ALA A 353 15.69 -32.61 13.73
CA ALA A 353 14.45 -32.61 12.94
C ALA A 353 14.14 -31.19 12.40
N MET A 354 14.35 -30.15 13.21
CA MET A 354 14.15 -28.75 12.81
C MET A 354 14.99 -28.39 11.56
N ILE A 355 16.29 -28.66 11.58
CA ILE A 355 17.16 -28.36 10.41
C ILE A 355 16.87 -29.30 9.24
N SER A 356 16.48 -30.55 9.49
CA SER A 356 16.14 -31.51 8.45
C SER A 356 14.93 -31.05 7.62
N VAL A 357 13.89 -30.53 8.27
CA VAL A 357 12.76 -29.88 7.58
C VAL A 357 13.23 -28.63 6.83
N THR A 358 14.01 -27.77 7.50
CA THR A 358 14.35 -26.43 6.99
C THR A 358 15.32 -26.49 5.79
N ILE A 359 16.38 -27.29 5.85
CA ILE A 359 17.38 -27.41 4.79
C ILE A 359 16.83 -28.22 3.62
N SER A 360 16.12 -29.33 3.87
CA SER A 360 15.45 -30.07 2.79
C SER A 360 14.44 -29.19 2.08
N GLY A 361 13.65 -28.40 2.84
CA GLY A 361 12.71 -27.45 2.26
C GLY A 361 13.38 -26.40 1.35
N GLN A 362 14.59 -25.95 1.68
CA GLN A 362 15.35 -25.05 0.81
C GLN A 362 15.81 -25.75 -0.47
N LEU A 363 16.36 -26.96 -0.36
CA LEU A 363 16.91 -27.70 -1.49
C LEU A 363 15.84 -28.18 -2.47
N LEU A 364 14.65 -28.57 -1.97
CA LEU A 364 13.53 -28.96 -2.84
C LEU A 364 13.02 -27.78 -3.68
N LEU A 365 12.94 -26.57 -3.11
CA LEU A 365 12.56 -25.38 -3.86
C LEU A 365 13.66 -24.90 -4.82
N ILE A 366 14.94 -24.99 -4.44
CA ILE A 366 16.05 -24.73 -5.37
C ILE A 366 15.96 -25.66 -6.58
N ASN A 367 15.69 -26.95 -6.35
CA ASN A 367 15.51 -27.90 -7.43
C ASN A 367 14.31 -27.54 -8.33
N LEU A 368 13.20 -27.05 -7.77
CA LEU A 368 12.05 -26.57 -8.56
C LEU A 368 12.43 -25.37 -9.44
N LEU A 369 13.17 -24.41 -8.90
CA LEU A 369 13.65 -23.24 -9.63
C LEU A 369 14.54 -23.63 -10.81
N GLU A 370 15.48 -24.56 -10.60
CA GLU A 370 16.38 -25.07 -11.65
C GLU A 370 15.59 -25.74 -12.79
N ARG A 371 14.61 -26.60 -12.48
CA ARG A 371 13.78 -27.26 -13.51
C ARG A 371 12.90 -26.27 -14.28
N LEU A 372 12.35 -25.25 -13.63
CA LEU A 372 11.56 -24.21 -14.31
C LEU A 372 12.41 -23.44 -15.34
N LEU A 373 13.66 -23.15 -14.99
CA LEU A 373 14.59 -22.49 -15.90
C LEU A 373 14.92 -23.32 -17.14
N GLU A 374 15.02 -24.65 -17.01
CA GLU A 374 15.31 -25.57 -18.13
C GLU A 374 14.24 -25.52 -19.22
N VAL A 375 12.99 -25.18 -18.87
CA VAL A 375 11.87 -25.06 -19.82
C VAL A 375 11.56 -23.62 -20.21
N GLY A 376 12.39 -22.65 -19.80
CA GLY A 376 12.21 -21.23 -20.13
C GLY A 376 11.10 -20.52 -19.33
N ALA A 377 10.70 -21.08 -18.18
CA ALA A 377 9.86 -20.38 -17.22
C ALA A 377 10.74 -19.59 -16.25
N ASP A 378 10.61 -18.26 -16.25
CA ASP A 378 11.47 -17.36 -15.50
C ASP A 378 10.98 -17.23 -14.05
N PRO A 379 11.74 -17.69 -13.04
CA PRO A 379 11.40 -17.42 -11.66
C PRO A 379 11.57 -15.94 -11.34
N ILE A 380 10.56 -15.36 -10.69
CA ILE A 380 10.52 -13.94 -10.28
C ILE A 380 10.86 -13.81 -8.79
N SER A 381 10.32 -14.69 -7.97
CA SER A 381 10.51 -14.66 -6.51
C SER A 381 10.28 -16.04 -5.92
N VAL A 382 10.96 -16.32 -4.81
CA VAL A 382 10.72 -17.50 -3.98
C VAL A 382 10.68 -17.08 -2.52
N ASN A 383 9.71 -17.61 -1.79
CA ASN A 383 9.71 -17.55 -0.33
C ASN A 383 9.69 -18.98 0.24
N THR A 384 9.47 -19.10 1.54
CA THR A 384 9.61 -20.37 2.25
C THR A 384 8.80 -21.50 1.66
N ASP A 385 7.62 -21.22 1.09
CA ASP A 385 6.67 -22.22 0.62
C ASP A 385 6.09 -21.96 -0.78
N SER A 386 6.46 -20.86 -1.45
CA SER A 386 5.93 -20.54 -2.78
C SER A 386 6.98 -20.01 -3.75
N VAL A 387 6.81 -20.37 -5.02
CA VAL A 387 7.55 -19.86 -6.18
C VAL A 387 6.60 -19.05 -7.04
N THR A 388 6.98 -17.83 -7.37
CA THR A 388 6.30 -17.01 -8.37
C THR A 388 7.18 -16.91 -9.60
N PHE A 389 6.61 -17.18 -10.77
CA PHE A 389 7.34 -17.21 -12.04
C PHE A 389 6.46 -16.68 -13.18
N ARG A 390 7.09 -16.41 -14.32
CA ARG A 390 6.39 -16.10 -15.57
C ARG A 390 6.74 -17.12 -16.64
N ALA A 391 5.79 -17.38 -17.53
CA ALA A 391 5.98 -18.25 -18.69
C ALA A 391 5.46 -17.55 -19.94
N ARG A 392 6.02 -17.90 -21.11
CA ARG A 392 5.50 -17.42 -22.39
C ARG A 392 4.08 -17.96 -22.59
N ARG A 393 3.16 -17.11 -23.04
CA ARG A 393 1.79 -17.53 -23.33
C ARG A 393 1.80 -18.64 -24.39
N GLY A 394 1.10 -19.74 -24.10
CA GLY A 394 1.05 -20.93 -24.96
C GLY A 394 2.17 -21.96 -24.72
N ASP A 395 3.20 -21.65 -23.93
CA ASP A 395 4.19 -22.64 -23.50
C ASP A 395 3.72 -23.32 -22.20
N GLU A 396 3.36 -24.59 -22.28
CA GLU A 396 2.83 -25.36 -21.14
C GLU A 396 3.84 -26.33 -20.51
N ARG A 397 5.09 -26.38 -21.00
CA ARG A 397 6.11 -27.34 -20.52
C ARG A 397 6.39 -27.22 -19.03
N TRP A 398 6.25 -26.02 -18.47
CA TRP A 398 6.35 -25.80 -17.03
C TRP A 398 5.34 -26.62 -16.22
N ARG A 399 4.16 -26.95 -16.75
CA ARG A 399 3.18 -27.80 -16.06
C ARG A 399 3.71 -29.21 -15.84
N ALA A 400 4.40 -29.77 -16.84
CA ALA A 400 5.07 -31.07 -16.72
C ALA A 400 6.17 -31.01 -15.66
N VAL A 401 6.98 -29.94 -15.64
CA VAL A 401 7.98 -29.72 -14.60
C VAL A 401 7.37 -29.71 -13.19
N LEU A 402 6.22 -29.03 -13.00
CA LEU A 402 5.54 -29.02 -11.71
C LEU A 402 5.08 -30.44 -11.33
N ALA A 403 4.45 -31.17 -12.26
CA ALA A 403 3.96 -32.53 -12.02
C ALA A 403 5.10 -33.52 -11.72
N ASP A 404 6.21 -33.45 -12.45
CA ASP A 404 7.40 -34.27 -12.22
C ASP A 404 8.04 -33.96 -10.87
N TRP A 405 8.06 -32.68 -10.48
CA TRP A 405 8.54 -32.27 -9.17
C TRP A 405 7.62 -32.77 -8.05
N GLU A 406 6.29 -32.71 -8.21
CA GLU A 406 5.33 -33.27 -7.25
C GLU A 406 5.53 -34.79 -7.08
N SER A 407 5.72 -35.51 -8.19
CA SER A 407 5.99 -36.95 -8.21
C SER A 407 7.30 -37.30 -7.48
N ASP A 408 8.41 -36.65 -7.86
CA ASP A 408 9.74 -36.89 -7.29
C ASP A 408 9.82 -36.59 -5.78
N THR A 409 9.08 -35.57 -5.35
CA THR A 409 9.17 -35.06 -3.98
C THR A 409 8.03 -35.52 -3.09
N SER A 410 6.97 -36.11 -3.64
CA SER A 410 5.72 -36.44 -2.94
C SER A 410 5.06 -35.23 -2.29
N MET A 411 5.36 -34.03 -2.79
CA MET A 411 4.76 -32.77 -2.33
C MET A 411 3.70 -32.34 -3.32
N SER A 412 2.69 -31.58 -2.88
CA SER A 412 1.63 -31.05 -3.76
C SER A 412 1.72 -29.54 -3.92
N LEU A 413 1.54 -29.06 -5.13
CA LEU A 413 1.54 -27.65 -5.51
C LEU A 413 0.12 -27.15 -5.75
N GLU A 414 -0.15 -25.94 -5.29
CA GLU A 414 -1.35 -25.17 -5.62
C GLU A 414 -0.94 -24.03 -6.55
N VAL A 415 -1.42 -24.10 -7.79
CA VAL A 415 -1.00 -23.17 -8.84
C VAL A 415 -2.13 -22.19 -9.13
N ASP A 416 -1.86 -20.91 -8.92
CA ASP A 416 -2.78 -19.80 -9.19
C ASP A 416 -2.23 -18.91 -10.31
N ALA A 417 -3.09 -18.57 -11.27
CA ALA A 417 -2.78 -17.57 -12.29
C ALA A 417 -2.93 -16.16 -11.71
N LEU A 418 -1.95 -15.30 -12.00
CA LEU A 418 -1.90 -13.92 -11.52
C LEU A 418 -2.09 -12.93 -12.68
N ASP A 419 -2.85 -11.87 -12.41
CA ASP A 419 -2.97 -10.71 -13.28
C ASP A 419 -1.83 -9.70 -13.01
N ARG A 420 -1.53 -9.45 -11.73
CA ARG A 420 -0.53 -8.48 -11.28
C ARG A 420 0.27 -8.99 -10.09
N LEU A 421 1.55 -8.63 -10.05
CA LEU A 421 2.46 -8.82 -8.92
C LEU A 421 3.24 -7.53 -8.67
N LEU A 422 3.07 -6.95 -7.48
CA LEU A 422 3.93 -5.90 -6.95
C LEU A 422 4.88 -6.51 -5.92
N MET A 423 6.18 -6.42 -6.17
CA MET A 423 7.23 -6.87 -5.27
C MET A 423 7.99 -5.65 -4.73
N LEU A 424 7.98 -5.45 -3.41
CA LEU A 424 8.84 -4.44 -2.76
C LEU A 424 10.04 -5.09 -2.07
N LYS A 425 9.82 -6.29 -1.51
CA LYS A 425 10.80 -7.22 -0.92
C LYS A 425 10.14 -8.60 -0.89
N THR A 426 10.90 -9.69 -0.76
CA THR A 426 10.41 -11.09 -0.68
C THR A 426 9.17 -11.31 0.21
N ASN A 427 9.11 -10.61 1.36
CA ASN A 427 8.01 -10.71 2.31
C ASN A 427 7.12 -9.44 2.37
N ILE A 428 7.27 -8.54 1.41
CA ILE A 428 6.47 -7.32 1.22
C ILE A 428 6.04 -7.26 -0.25
N TYR A 429 4.90 -7.87 -0.55
CA TYR A 429 4.36 -7.97 -1.91
C TYR A 429 2.84 -7.87 -1.92
N ALA A 430 2.28 -7.57 -3.08
CA ALA A 430 0.86 -7.70 -3.38
C ALA A 430 0.67 -8.48 -4.68
N THR A 431 -0.39 -9.27 -4.75
CA THR A 431 -0.79 -10.03 -5.93
C THR A 431 -2.27 -9.80 -6.21
N ARG A 432 -2.66 -9.81 -7.48
CA ARG A 432 -4.04 -9.87 -7.95
C ARG A 432 -4.19 -11.11 -8.81
N ASP A 433 -5.13 -11.98 -8.47
CA ASP A 433 -5.48 -13.13 -9.32
C ASP A 433 -6.37 -12.70 -10.50
N LEU A 434 -6.58 -13.59 -11.46
CA LEU A 434 -7.45 -13.31 -12.63
C LEU A 434 -8.92 -13.05 -12.26
N LYS A 435 -9.33 -13.34 -11.02
CA LYS A 435 -10.68 -13.07 -10.49
C LYS A 435 -10.76 -11.71 -9.77
N GLY A 436 -9.70 -10.91 -9.81
CA GLY A 436 -9.61 -9.59 -9.17
C GLY A 436 -9.32 -9.63 -7.66
N LYS A 437 -9.11 -10.81 -7.07
CA LYS A 437 -8.83 -10.91 -5.63
C LYS A 437 -7.42 -10.46 -5.32
N VAL A 438 -7.30 -9.48 -4.43
CA VAL A 438 -6.01 -8.92 -4.02
C VAL A 438 -5.51 -9.57 -2.72
N LYS A 439 -4.30 -10.14 -2.74
CA LYS A 439 -3.58 -10.65 -1.57
C LYS A 439 -2.38 -9.74 -1.29
N ARG A 440 -2.32 -9.16 -0.08
CA ARG A 440 -1.24 -8.26 0.36
C ARG A 440 -0.45 -8.87 1.52
N LYS A 441 0.87 -8.72 1.51
CA LYS A 441 1.79 -9.24 2.53
C LYS A 441 2.83 -8.18 2.92
N GLY A 442 3.30 -8.27 4.16
CA GLY A 442 4.35 -7.38 4.70
C GLY A 442 3.84 -6.04 5.21
N GLY A 443 4.53 -5.47 6.20
CA GLY A 443 4.08 -4.26 6.91
C GLY A 443 3.92 -3.01 6.04
N GLY A 444 4.58 -2.94 4.88
CA GLY A 444 4.48 -1.80 3.96
C GLY A 444 3.27 -1.83 3.02
N LEU A 445 2.61 -2.99 2.86
CA LEU A 445 1.47 -3.16 1.94
C LEU A 445 0.23 -3.75 2.62
N LYS A 446 0.34 -4.16 3.89
CA LYS A 446 -0.76 -4.76 4.64
C LYS A 446 -1.82 -3.70 4.97
N GLY A 447 -2.95 -3.76 4.26
CA GLY A 447 -4.12 -2.90 4.50
C GLY A 447 -4.98 -3.33 5.69
N ASN A 448 -4.98 -4.63 6.03
CA ASN A 448 -5.78 -5.19 7.12
C ASN A 448 -5.17 -4.89 8.49
N LEU A 449 -6.05 -4.59 9.44
CA LEU A 449 -5.71 -4.40 10.85
C LEU A 449 -5.15 -5.70 11.46
N ASP A 450 -4.22 -5.57 12.39
CA ASP A 450 -3.53 -6.70 13.02
C ASP A 450 -3.40 -6.42 14.52
N PRO A 451 -4.04 -7.22 15.40
CA PRO A 451 -4.01 -6.96 16.84
C PRO A 451 -2.60 -7.02 17.44
N GLU A 452 -1.63 -7.66 16.79
CA GLU A 452 -0.25 -7.74 17.26
C GLU A 452 0.60 -6.52 16.88
N LYS A 453 0.31 -5.88 15.75
CA LYS A 453 1.16 -4.84 15.16
C LYS A 453 0.31 -3.78 14.45
N ALA A 454 0.41 -2.53 14.90
CA ALA A 454 -0.21 -1.42 14.17
C ALA A 454 0.38 -1.30 12.76
N SER A 455 -0.51 -1.22 11.78
CA SER A 455 -0.18 -0.64 10.48
C SER A 455 -0.20 0.88 10.66
N ASN A 456 0.96 1.51 10.53
CA ASN A 456 1.10 2.96 10.63
C ASN A 456 0.69 3.60 9.31
N SER A 457 -0.18 4.62 9.37
CA SER A 457 -0.75 5.28 8.19
C SER A 457 -1.25 4.31 7.10
N PRO A 458 -2.15 3.35 7.42
CA PRO A 458 -2.57 2.32 6.48
C PRO A 458 -3.07 2.82 5.11
N VAL A 459 -3.60 4.05 5.04
CA VAL A 459 -4.06 4.69 3.79
C VAL A 459 -2.97 4.73 2.72
N ILE A 460 -1.69 4.82 3.11
CA ILE A 460 -0.55 4.81 2.17
C ILE A 460 -0.47 3.46 1.45
N ALA A 461 -0.64 2.36 2.17
CA ALA A 461 -0.59 1.02 1.58
C ALA A 461 -1.75 0.79 0.60
N ASP A 462 -2.94 1.32 0.90
CA ASP A 462 -4.08 1.26 0.00
C ASP A 462 -3.83 2.05 -1.29
N ALA A 463 -3.36 3.29 -1.15
CA ALA A 463 -3.03 4.16 -2.28
C ALA A 463 -1.95 3.55 -3.17
N VAL A 464 -0.92 2.94 -2.58
CA VAL A 464 0.13 2.24 -3.35
C VAL A 464 -0.46 1.06 -4.13
N VAL A 465 -1.29 0.23 -3.50
CA VAL A 465 -1.87 -0.92 -4.23
C VAL A 465 -2.83 -0.47 -5.33
N ALA A 466 -3.69 0.51 -5.06
CA ALA A 466 -4.59 1.08 -6.07
C ALA A 466 -3.81 1.70 -7.24
N ALA A 467 -2.70 2.38 -6.97
CA ALA A 467 -1.84 2.95 -8.01
C ALA A 467 -1.23 1.88 -8.93
N PHE A 468 -0.79 0.74 -8.39
CA PHE A 468 -0.21 -0.33 -9.22
C PHE A 468 -1.25 -1.20 -9.91
N PHE A 469 -2.38 -1.44 -9.27
CA PHE A 469 -3.32 -2.47 -9.74
C PHE A 469 -4.51 -1.89 -10.48
N ASP A 470 -4.87 -0.64 -10.18
CA ASP A 470 -6.06 0.04 -10.71
C ASP A 470 -5.70 1.35 -11.41
N ASP A 471 -4.40 1.62 -11.64
CA ASP A 471 -3.88 2.86 -12.22
C ASP A 471 -4.52 4.12 -11.59
N THR A 472 -4.79 4.04 -10.28
CA THR A 472 -5.47 5.12 -9.54
C THR A 472 -4.45 6.00 -8.84
N PRO A 473 -4.39 7.32 -9.14
CA PRO A 473 -3.42 8.22 -8.52
C PRO A 473 -3.55 8.25 -6.98
N PRO A 474 -2.43 8.33 -6.23
CA PRO A 474 -2.46 8.32 -4.78
C PRO A 474 -3.38 9.38 -4.15
N GLU A 475 -3.45 10.58 -4.72
CA GLU A 475 -4.31 11.68 -4.28
C GLU A 475 -5.81 11.36 -4.37
N VAL A 476 -6.23 10.50 -5.31
CA VAL A 476 -7.62 10.07 -5.43
C VAL A 476 -7.96 9.13 -4.27
N THR A 477 -7.12 8.12 -4.05
CA THR A 477 -7.35 7.14 -2.98
C THR A 477 -7.29 7.78 -1.60
N ILE A 478 -6.28 8.62 -1.36
CA ILE A 478 -6.07 9.28 -0.06
C ILE A 478 -7.14 10.36 0.17
N GLY A 479 -7.54 11.10 -0.86
CA GLY A 479 -8.60 12.11 -0.76
C GLY A 479 -9.99 11.52 -0.51
N ALA A 480 -10.23 10.27 -0.92
CA ALA A 480 -11.50 9.57 -0.70
C ALA A 480 -11.63 8.95 0.70
N GLU A 481 -10.54 8.80 1.46
CA GLU A 481 -10.55 8.20 2.78
C GLU A 481 -11.23 9.11 3.80
N LYS A 482 -12.23 8.57 4.50
CA LYS A 482 -13.05 9.30 5.48
C LYS A 482 -12.70 8.93 6.92
N ASN A 483 -11.97 7.84 7.13
CA ASN A 483 -11.61 7.36 8.46
C ASN A 483 -10.24 7.89 8.89
N LEU A 484 -10.23 8.86 9.81
CA LEU A 484 -8.99 9.45 10.35
C LEU A 484 -8.02 8.39 10.93
N ALA A 485 -8.54 7.29 11.47
CA ALA A 485 -7.68 6.23 12.03
C ALA A 485 -6.74 5.59 10.97
N ARG A 486 -7.08 5.70 9.68
CA ARG A 486 -6.27 5.23 8.55
C ARG A 486 -5.09 6.15 8.22
N PHE A 487 -5.08 7.36 8.75
CA PHE A 487 -3.97 8.32 8.67
C PHE A 487 -3.07 8.30 9.92
N CYS A 488 -3.53 7.66 11.00
CA CYS A 488 -2.82 7.69 12.26
C CYS A 488 -1.58 6.77 12.28
N ASN A 489 -0.59 7.20 13.05
CA ASN A 489 0.58 6.44 13.46
C ASN A 489 0.48 6.16 14.97
N VAL A 490 1.09 5.05 15.41
CA VAL A 490 1.12 4.66 16.82
C VAL A 490 2.57 4.61 17.31
N THR A 491 2.88 5.44 18.30
CA THR A 491 4.12 5.41 19.07
C THR A 491 3.88 4.69 20.40
N ARG A 492 4.82 3.84 20.80
CA ARG A 492 4.74 3.07 22.05
C ARG A 492 5.94 3.35 22.94
N ALA A 493 5.70 3.39 24.24
CA ALA A 493 6.75 3.35 25.25
C ALA A 493 7.49 2.00 25.19
N SER A 494 8.78 2.03 25.48
CA SER A 494 9.61 0.83 25.59
C SER A 494 10.31 0.82 26.95
N SER A 495 10.83 -0.32 27.40
CA SER A 495 11.60 -0.39 28.65
C SER A 495 12.87 0.46 28.65
N LYS A 496 13.31 0.93 27.47
CA LYS A 496 14.45 1.84 27.32
C LYS A 496 14.05 3.32 27.39
N LEU A 497 12.76 3.61 27.43
CA LEU A 497 12.21 4.96 27.49
C LEU A 497 12.14 5.41 28.94
N ARG A 498 12.75 6.56 29.25
CA ARG A 498 12.55 7.27 30.51
C ARG A 498 11.22 8.01 30.49
N GLU A 499 11.00 8.80 29.43
CA GLU A 499 9.78 9.57 29.24
C GLU A 499 9.54 9.83 27.74
N GLY A 500 8.27 9.91 27.35
CA GLY A 500 7.86 10.42 26.04
C GLY A 500 7.27 11.80 26.22
N VAL A 501 7.60 12.74 25.33
CA VAL A 501 7.07 14.11 25.37
C VAL A 501 6.60 14.56 23.99
N ALA A 502 5.49 15.27 23.95
CA ALA A 502 5.09 16.13 22.84
C ALA A 502 5.67 17.52 23.12
N ALA A 503 6.69 17.91 22.37
CA ALA A 503 7.33 19.21 22.48
C ALA A 503 6.77 20.14 21.39
N ASP A 504 6.22 21.27 21.80
CA ASP A 504 5.74 22.33 20.91
C ASP A 504 6.88 23.31 20.63
N ASP A 505 7.37 23.32 19.39
CA ASP A 505 8.51 24.16 19.00
C ASP A 505 8.18 25.65 18.94
N ALA A 506 6.90 26.03 18.87
CA ALA A 506 6.49 27.44 18.86
C ALA A 506 6.43 28.03 20.27
N THR A 507 6.01 27.23 21.27
CA THR A 507 5.81 27.71 22.65
C THR A 507 6.90 27.24 23.61
N GLY A 508 7.69 26.23 23.23
CA GLY A 508 8.63 25.53 24.12
C GLY A 508 7.96 24.62 25.14
N ARG A 509 6.62 24.47 25.09
CA ARG A 509 5.87 23.65 26.05
C ARG A 509 6.08 22.16 25.76
N GLU A 510 6.29 21.39 26.81
CA GLU A 510 6.34 19.93 26.73
C GLU A 510 5.16 19.30 27.47
N THR A 511 4.52 18.32 26.82
CA THR A 511 3.43 17.54 27.41
C THR A 511 3.85 16.07 27.49
N PRO A 512 3.79 15.44 28.67
CA PRO A 512 4.08 14.01 28.80
C PRO A 512 3.16 13.15 27.95
N LEU A 513 3.71 12.10 27.33
CA LEU A 513 2.98 11.13 26.54
C LEU A 513 2.66 9.88 27.36
N GLY A 514 1.50 9.28 27.08
CA GLY A 514 1.11 7.98 27.61
C GLY A 514 1.98 6.82 27.08
N LYS A 515 1.69 5.60 27.53
CA LYS A 515 2.43 4.41 27.08
C LYS A 515 2.15 4.09 25.62
N VAL A 516 0.97 4.46 25.13
CA VAL A 516 0.56 4.32 23.73
C VAL A 516 0.00 5.66 23.26
N THR A 517 0.63 6.23 22.24
CA THR A 517 0.25 7.53 21.69
C THR A 517 -0.04 7.38 20.21
N ARG A 518 -1.24 7.77 19.82
CA ARG A 518 -1.69 7.86 18.44
C ARG A 518 -1.64 9.31 17.96
N TRP A 519 -1.21 9.51 16.73
CA TRP A 519 -1.00 10.84 16.15
C TRP A 519 -1.12 10.82 14.62
N TYR A 520 -1.43 11.97 14.02
CA TYR A 520 -1.41 12.17 12.57
C TYR A 520 -0.53 13.39 12.21
N ARG A 521 -0.17 13.52 10.95
CA ARG A 521 0.60 14.67 10.44
C ARG A 521 -0.32 15.86 10.17
N SER A 522 0.01 17.01 10.72
CA SER A 522 -0.77 18.24 10.61
C SER A 522 0.03 19.35 9.93
N THR A 523 -0.64 20.13 9.10
CA THR A 523 -0.09 21.32 8.43
C THR A 523 -0.01 22.53 9.35
N ARG A 524 -0.66 22.49 10.52
CA ARG A 524 -0.79 23.63 11.45
C ARG A 524 -0.12 23.40 12.79
N SER A 525 0.45 22.21 13.00
CA SER A 525 1.09 21.86 14.26
C SER A 525 2.58 22.18 14.24
N SER A 526 3.09 22.76 15.33
CA SER A 526 4.51 22.89 15.66
C SER A 526 5.01 21.76 16.58
N VAL A 527 4.17 20.78 16.88
CA VAL A 527 4.48 19.72 17.85
C VAL A 527 5.31 18.62 17.22
N ARG A 528 6.39 18.23 17.88
CA ARG A 528 7.17 17.02 17.59
C ARG A 528 7.11 16.04 18.76
N LEU A 529 7.21 14.75 18.48
CA LEU A 529 7.29 13.73 19.53
C LEU A 529 8.76 13.39 19.82
N LEU A 530 9.12 13.35 21.10
CA LEU A 530 10.43 12.93 21.56
C LEU A 530 10.30 11.73 22.50
N GLN A 531 11.25 10.83 22.40
CA GLN A 531 11.44 9.68 23.26
C GLN A 531 12.79 9.83 23.95
N ARG A 532 12.77 10.22 25.22
CA ARG A 532 13.99 10.40 26.02
C ARG A 532 14.35 9.07 26.64
N LEU A 533 15.50 8.54 26.28
CA LEU A 533 15.92 7.21 26.69
C LEU A 533 16.58 7.25 28.07
N VAL A 534 16.56 6.12 28.77
CA VAL A 534 17.27 5.93 30.05
C VAL A 534 18.78 6.21 29.89
N SER A 535 19.33 6.01 28.69
CA SER A 535 20.73 6.33 28.37
C SER A 535 21.05 7.83 28.27
N GLY A 536 20.07 8.72 28.49
CA GLY A 536 20.21 10.17 28.32
C GLY A 536 20.22 10.65 26.86
N LYS A 537 19.91 9.78 25.89
CA LYS A 537 19.80 10.14 24.46
C LYS A 537 18.34 10.40 24.10
N ASP A 538 18.12 11.43 23.29
CA ASP A 538 16.81 11.72 22.74
C ASP A 538 16.66 11.08 21.36
N LYS A 539 15.50 10.45 21.16
CA LYS A 539 15.12 9.85 19.89
C LYS A 539 13.77 10.41 19.46
N ARG A 540 13.67 10.84 18.21
CA ARG A 540 12.38 11.15 17.60
C ARG A 540 11.81 9.91 16.90
N PRO A 541 10.54 9.53 17.14
CA PRO A 541 9.87 8.54 16.29
C PRO A 541 9.91 9.01 14.83
N ALA A 542 10.04 8.08 13.88
CA ALA A 542 10.19 8.44 12.47
C ALA A 542 9.03 9.33 12.01
N LYS A 543 9.35 10.48 11.39
CA LYS A 543 8.41 11.47 10.85
C LYS A 543 7.47 12.13 11.88
N ALA A 544 7.72 11.98 13.17
CA ALA A 544 6.89 12.57 14.23
C ALA A 544 7.25 14.04 14.52
N GLU A 545 7.11 14.88 13.50
CA GLU A 545 7.19 16.34 13.54
C GLU A 545 5.86 16.90 13.02
N HIS A 546 5.51 18.14 13.38
CA HIS A 546 4.24 18.75 12.97
C HIS A 546 3.05 17.79 13.13
N VAL A 547 2.87 17.24 14.34
CA VAL A 547 1.87 16.21 14.61
C VAL A 547 0.73 16.72 15.46
N THR A 548 -0.45 16.11 15.32
CA THR A 548 -1.55 16.29 16.26
C THR A 548 -1.83 14.96 16.96
N LEU A 549 -1.98 14.99 18.28
CA LEU A 549 -2.35 13.82 19.07
C LEU A 549 -3.81 13.47 18.80
N ALA A 550 -4.09 12.18 18.61
CA ALA A 550 -5.39 11.71 18.17
C ALA A 550 -5.87 10.54 19.03
N GLN A 551 -5.84 10.72 20.36
CA GLN A 551 -6.21 9.66 21.30
C GLN A 551 -7.70 9.34 21.28
N ASP A 552 -8.53 10.30 20.92
CA ASP A 552 -9.96 10.13 20.71
C ASP A 552 -10.33 10.47 19.26
N LEU A 553 -11.05 9.55 18.60
CA LEU A 553 -11.50 9.64 17.21
C LEU A 553 -13.03 9.46 17.10
N THR A 554 -13.78 9.69 18.18
CA THR A 554 -15.25 9.60 18.14
C THR A 554 -15.86 10.59 17.14
N ASP A 555 -15.25 11.76 17.00
CA ASP A 555 -15.57 12.74 15.97
C ASP A 555 -14.93 12.30 14.65
N SER A 556 -15.56 11.32 14.02
CA SER A 556 -15.09 10.58 12.83
C SER A 556 -14.86 11.39 11.55
N CYS A 557 -14.78 12.72 11.62
CA CYS A 557 -14.50 13.58 10.48
C CYS A 557 -12.99 13.72 10.23
N ILE A 558 -12.63 13.97 8.97
CA ILE A 558 -11.24 14.30 8.62
C ILE A 558 -10.94 15.74 9.05
N PRO A 559 -9.93 15.99 9.89
CA PRO A 559 -9.56 17.32 10.34
C PRO A 559 -9.07 18.18 9.18
N ARG A 560 -9.42 19.48 9.21
CA ARG A 560 -8.97 20.46 8.20
C ARG A 560 -7.46 20.66 8.18
N ASP A 561 -6.79 20.36 9.28
CA ASP A 561 -5.35 20.51 9.43
C ASP A 561 -4.55 19.27 8.99
N LEU A 562 -5.21 18.17 8.62
CA LEU A 562 -4.55 16.95 8.14
C LEU A 562 -3.64 17.24 6.94
N ASP A 563 -2.38 16.83 7.04
CA ASP A 563 -1.37 17.00 6.00
C ASP A 563 -1.51 15.93 4.91
N PHE A 564 -2.51 16.08 4.06
CA PHE A 564 -2.70 15.20 2.89
C PHE A 564 -1.44 15.08 2.03
N GLY A 565 -0.68 16.18 1.87
CA GLY A 565 0.54 16.21 1.08
C GLY A 565 1.62 15.26 1.58
N HIS A 566 1.74 15.10 2.90
CA HIS A 566 2.62 14.09 3.50
C HIS A 566 2.25 12.68 3.04
N TYR A 567 0.99 12.28 3.19
CA TYR A 567 0.54 10.91 2.89
C TYR A 567 0.63 10.62 1.39
N ILE A 568 0.24 11.58 0.53
CA ILE A 568 0.36 11.49 -0.94
C ILE A 568 1.83 11.35 -1.33
N GLY A 569 2.70 12.18 -0.76
CA GLY A 569 4.15 12.12 -1.02
C GLY A 569 4.77 10.79 -0.60
N GLU A 570 4.36 10.22 0.53
CA GLU A 570 4.85 8.92 0.97
C GLU A 570 4.37 7.77 0.08
N ALA A 571 3.11 7.80 -0.38
CA ALA A 571 2.62 6.83 -1.37
C ALA A 571 3.37 6.95 -2.70
N ARG A 572 3.57 8.18 -3.19
CA ARG A 572 4.34 8.47 -4.41
C ARG A 572 5.79 8.02 -4.31
N LYS A 573 6.46 8.23 -3.16
CA LYS A 573 7.81 7.71 -2.93
C LYS A 573 7.89 6.20 -3.11
N VAL A 574 6.88 5.45 -2.64
CA VAL A 574 6.84 4.00 -2.82
C VAL A 574 6.58 3.64 -4.29
N TYR A 575 5.54 4.21 -4.91
CA TYR A 575 5.18 3.96 -6.31
C TYR A 575 6.36 4.25 -7.25
N ASN A 576 6.91 5.46 -7.16
CA ASN A 576 7.99 5.91 -8.03
C ASN A 576 9.26 5.09 -7.82
N SER A 577 9.50 4.53 -6.62
CA SER A 577 10.67 3.71 -6.34
C SER A 577 10.67 2.33 -7.02
N VAL A 578 9.54 1.92 -7.62
CA VAL A 578 9.48 0.72 -8.44
C VAL A 578 9.81 1.11 -9.88
N PRO A 579 10.89 0.59 -10.48
CA PRO A 579 11.22 0.89 -11.87
C PRO A 579 10.26 0.18 -12.82
N GLY A 580 10.01 0.79 -13.99
CA GLY A 580 9.30 0.14 -15.08
C GLY A 580 8.42 1.10 -15.91
N PRO A 581 7.86 0.58 -17.02
CA PRO A 581 7.07 1.37 -17.98
C PRO A 581 5.73 1.84 -17.41
N HIS A 582 5.25 1.21 -16.33
CA HIS A 582 4.01 1.59 -15.64
C HIS A 582 4.00 3.06 -15.19
N ARG A 583 5.15 3.71 -15.04
CA ARG A 583 5.22 5.13 -14.64
C ARG A 583 4.95 6.09 -15.79
N PHE A 584 5.19 5.69 -17.04
CA PHE A 584 5.18 6.59 -18.18
C PHE A 584 4.29 6.08 -19.32
N ALA A 585 3.34 5.19 -19.01
CA ALA A 585 2.40 4.70 -20.00
C ALA A 585 1.53 5.85 -20.52
N ARG A 586 1.43 5.99 -21.85
CA ARG A 586 0.64 7.06 -22.51
C ARG A 586 -0.82 7.06 -22.07
N ALA A 587 -1.38 5.87 -21.80
CA ALA A 587 -2.75 5.69 -21.31
C ALA A 587 -3.03 6.31 -19.93
N LEU A 588 -1.99 6.73 -19.18
CA LEU A 588 -2.15 7.44 -17.92
C LEU A 588 -2.38 8.95 -18.10
N LEU A 589 -2.18 9.45 -19.32
CA LEU A 589 -2.45 10.84 -19.68
C LEU A 589 -3.82 10.92 -20.33
N PRO A 590 -4.57 12.01 -20.11
CA PRO A 590 -5.79 12.27 -20.86
C PRO A 590 -5.48 12.42 -22.36
N ASP A 591 -6.49 12.20 -23.20
CA ASP A 591 -6.37 12.29 -24.66
C ASP A 591 -6.19 13.73 -25.17
N HIS A 592 -6.51 14.71 -24.34
CA HIS A 592 -6.37 16.14 -24.64
C HIS A 592 -5.93 16.91 -23.39
N GLY A 593 -5.62 18.20 -23.58
CA GLY A 593 -5.24 19.11 -22.51
C GLY A 593 -3.72 19.31 -22.35
N PRO A 594 -3.31 20.10 -21.34
CA PRO A 594 -1.93 20.59 -21.23
C PRO A 594 -0.89 19.49 -21.15
N ALA A 595 -1.17 18.42 -20.40
CA ALA A 595 -0.24 17.30 -20.25
C ALA A 595 -0.01 16.56 -21.56
N ARG A 596 -1.08 16.40 -22.35
CA ARG A 596 -1.01 15.75 -23.65
C ARG A 596 -0.27 16.61 -24.67
N ALA A 597 -0.55 17.91 -24.70
CA ALA A 597 0.18 18.86 -25.53
C ALA A 597 1.69 18.85 -25.26
N VAL A 598 2.10 18.76 -23.99
CA VAL A 598 3.52 18.62 -23.62
C VAL A 598 4.11 17.31 -24.16
N LEU A 599 3.40 16.19 -24.01
CA LEU A 599 3.89 14.91 -24.54
C LEU A 599 4.02 14.92 -26.06
N ASP A 600 3.01 15.43 -26.75
CA ASP A 600 2.96 15.43 -28.23
C ASP A 600 4.02 16.38 -28.81
N ALA A 601 4.44 17.42 -28.06
CA ALA A 601 5.59 18.27 -28.40
C ALA A 601 6.97 17.61 -28.14
N GLY A 602 7.01 16.33 -27.74
CA GLY A 602 8.24 15.58 -27.46
C GLY A 602 8.88 15.90 -26.11
N LEU A 603 8.16 16.58 -25.21
CA LEU A 603 8.58 16.88 -23.85
C LEU A 603 8.07 15.84 -22.85
N VAL A 604 8.43 15.98 -21.57
CA VAL A 604 8.07 15.01 -20.52
C VAL A 604 7.12 15.66 -19.51
N PRO A 605 5.80 15.39 -19.57
CA PRO A 605 4.81 16.07 -18.74
C PRO A 605 5.03 15.89 -17.24
N HIS A 606 4.85 16.99 -16.51
CA HIS A 606 4.75 16.98 -15.06
C HIS A 606 3.69 18.00 -14.62
N PRO A 607 2.77 17.67 -13.70
CA PRO A 607 1.71 18.59 -13.33
C PRO A 607 2.23 19.79 -12.53
N LYS A 608 1.50 20.91 -12.65
CA LYS A 608 1.77 22.19 -12.01
C LYS A 608 0.46 22.81 -11.52
N ASN A 609 0.53 23.55 -10.41
CA ASN A 609 -0.51 24.49 -9.98
C ASN A 609 0.01 25.90 -10.27
N GLY A 610 -0.17 26.39 -11.49
CA GLY A 610 0.49 27.60 -11.96
C GLY A 610 2.01 27.44 -11.96
N LYS A 611 2.71 28.08 -11.01
CA LYS A 611 4.18 27.97 -10.84
C LYS A 611 4.60 26.93 -9.80
N ASP A 612 3.69 26.42 -8.98
CA ASP A 612 4.01 25.49 -7.90
C ASP A 612 3.90 24.03 -8.33
N LEU A 613 4.62 23.16 -7.62
CA LEU A 613 4.46 21.72 -7.77
C LEU A 613 3.26 21.24 -6.93
N PRO A 614 2.49 20.26 -7.42
CA PRO A 614 1.42 19.67 -6.64
C PRO A 614 1.91 19.00 -5.36
N LEU A 615 1.00 18.87 -4.39
CA LEU A 615 1.26 18.18 -3.13
C LEU A 615 1.78 16.76 -3.38
N GLY A 616 2.84 16.39 -2.66
CA GLY A 616 3.46 15.06 -2.77
C GLY A 616 4.29 14.83 -4.04
N SER A 617 4.55 15.85 -4.84
CA SER A 617 5.42 15.77 -6.02
C SER A 617 6.83 15.25 -5.70
N VAL A 618 7.34 14.37 -6.57
CA VAL A 618 8.68 13.77 -6.49
C VAL A 618 9.35 13.88 -7.85
N VAL A 619 10.16 14.93 -8.03
CA VAL A 619 10.80 15.26 -9.33
C VAL A 619 11.96 14.32 -9.66
N THR A 620 12.65 13.78 -8.65
CA THR A 620 13.81 12.89 -8.84
C THR A 620 13.47 11.54 -9.46
N ASN A 621 12.19 11.17 -9.45
CA ASN A 621 11.75 9.91 -10.02
C ASN A 621 10.26 10.05 -10.38
N PRO A 622 9.93 10.66 -11.53
CA PRO A 622 8.59 11.10 -11.82
C PRO A 622 7.69 9.97 -12.36
N THR A 623 6.43 10.32 -12.60
CA THR A 623 5.39 9.44 -13.15
C THR A 623 4.34 10.27 -13.88
N PHE A 624 3.64 9.69 -14.85
CA PHE A 624 2.44 10.22 -15.48
C PHE A 624 1.18 9.88 -14.70
N LEU A 625 1.26 9.02 -13.68
CA LEU A 625 0.12 8.70 -12.82
C LEU A 625 -0.24 9.89 -11.92
N TRP A 626 -1.16 10.71 -12.41
CA TRP A 626 -1.71 11.89 -11.75
C TRP A 626 -3.18 12.04 -12.10
N ASP A 627 -3.93 12.70 -11.22
CA ASP A 627 -5.27 13.16 -11.53
C ASP A 627 -5.20 14.43 -12.40
N TRP A 628 -4.87 14.24 -13.69
CA TRP A 628 -4.61 15.34 -14.63
C TRP A 628 -5.78 16.31 -14.80
N ASN A 629 -7.01 15.86 -14.53
CA ASN A 629 -8.20 16.71 -14.57
C ASN A 629 -8.16 17.86 -13.53
N LYS A 630 -7.34 17.74 -12.49
CA LYS A 630 -7.13 18.81 -11.49
C LYS A 630 -6.10 19.85 -11.90
N TYR A 631 -5.27 19.55 -12.90
CA TYR A 631 -4.10 20.36 -13.23
C TYR A 631 -4.29 21.05 -14.57
N ARG A 632 -4.62 22.34 -14.51
CA ARG A 632 -4.78 23.19 -15.69
C ARG A 632 -3.46 23.67 -16.30
N THR A 633 -2.35 23.43 -15.62
CA THR A 633 -1.00 23.78 -16.07
C THR A 633 -0.14 22.52 -16.12
N ALA A 634 0.62 22.34 -17.20
CA ALA A 634 1.64 21.32 -17.32
C ALA A 634 3.02 21.96 -17.45
N GLY A 635 3.99 21.40 -16.71
CA GLY A 635 5.40 21.65 -16.91
C GLY A 635 6.08 20.50 -17.62
N THR A 636 7.37 20.69 -17.90
CA THR A 636 8.23 19.61 -18.42
C THR A 636 9.39 19.32 -17.47
N LEU A 637 9.78 18.06 -17.39
CA LEU A 637 11.05 17.68 -16.78
C LEU A 637 12.21 18.08 -17.69
N THR A 638 13.33 18.44 -17.07
CA THR A 638 14.55 18.90 -17.75
C THR A 638 15.77 18.17 -17.21
N GLY A 639 16.87 18.19 -17.96
CA GLY A 639 18.17 17.69 -17.52
C GLY A 639 18.69 16.49 -18.31
N PRO A 640 19.89 16.01 -17.92
CA PRO A 640 20.58 14.88 -18.54
C PRO A 640 19.72 13.64 -18.75
N GLU A 641 18.92 13.29 -17.73
CA GLU A 641 18.06 12.10 -17.73
C GLU A 641 16.97 12.17 -18.81
N TRP A 642 16.47 13.37 -19.10
CA TRP A 642 15.34 13.59 -20.00
C TRP A 642 15.78 14.12 -21.37
N GLY A 643 17.03 14.59 -21.49
CA GLY A 643 17.55 15.19 -22.71
C GLY A 643 16.89 16.53 -23.06
N ILE A 644 16.37 17.26 -22.07
CA ILE A 644 15.64 18.53 -22.30
C ILE A 644 16.35 19.68 -21.59
N LEU A 645 16.72 20.72 -22.35
CA LEU A 645 17.18 22.02 -21.85
C LEU A 645 16.06 23.04 -22.07
N ALA A 646 15.70 23.81 -21.03
CA ALA A 646 14.77 24.93 -21.18
C ALA A 646 15.39 26.23 -20.67
N LEU A 647 15.20 27.31 -21.43
CA LEU A 647 15.63 28.67 -21.12
C LEU A 647 14.40 29.55 -20.97
N ASP A 648 14.15 30.07 -19.77
CA ASP A 648 13.07 31.03 -19.53
C ASP A 648 13.59 32.45 -19.71
N VAL A 649 13.14 33.13 -20.76
CA VAL A 649 13.53 34.48 -21.13
C VAL A 649 12.62 35.48 -20.40
N ASP A 650 13.08 35.90 -19.22
CA ASP A 650 12.38 36.86 -18.37
C ASP A 650 12.63 38.33 -18.80
N GLU A 651 13.86 38.63 -19.21
CA GLU A 651 14.30 39.98 -19.63
C GLU A 651 14.85 39.95 -21.06
N PRO A 652 13.99 40.01 -22.10
CA PRO A 652 14.38 39.82 -23.50
C PRO A 652 15.49 40.80 -23.95
N GLY A 653 15.40 42.06 -23.52
CA GLY A 653 16.43 43.06 -23.85
C GLY A 653 17.84 42.74 -23.31
N LYS A 654 17.94 42.09 -22.13
CA LYS A 654 19.24 41.62 -21.61
C LYS A 654 19.72 40.38 -22.36
N PHE A 655 18.80 39.49 -22.72
CA PHE A 655 19.12 38.29 -23.48
C PHE A 655 19.65 38.67 -24.86
N ALA A 656 18.95 39.57 -25.57
CA ALA A 656 19.37 40.09 -26.87
C ALA A 656 20.75 40.76 -26.80
N ALA A 657 20.98 41.66 -25.83
CA ALA A 657 22.28 42.29 -25.63
C ALA A 657 23.42 41.27 -25.39
N GLY A 658 23.12 40.16 -24.71
CA GLY A 658 24.05 39.06 -24.47
C GLY A 658 24.37 38.23 -25.71
N VAL A 659 23.35 37.92 -26.53
CA VAL A 659 23.49 37.15 -27.78
C VAL A 659 24.26 37.96 -28.84
N ASP A 660 23.92 39.24 -28.99
CA ASP A 660 24.49 40.16 -29.99
C ASP A 660 25.84 40.77 -29.58
N ARG A 661 26.29 40.55 -28.33
CA ARG A 661 27.49 41.13 -27.72
C ARG A 661 27.64 42.65 -27.98
N ASN A 662 26.62 43.45 -27.65
CA ASN A 662 26.62 44.90 -27.88
C ASN A 662 26.85 45.31 -29.36
N GLY A 663 26.22 44.62 -30.31
CA GLY A 663 26.14 45.07 -31.71
C GLY A 663 27.33 44.66 -32.59
N SER A 664 27.85 43.44 -32.42
CA SER A 664 28.82 42.89 -33.38
C SER A 664 28.08 42.41 -34.65
N PRO A 665 28.34 42.98 -35.84
CA PRO A 665 27.61 42.65 -37.07
C PRO A 665 27.88 41.23 -37.61
N LEU A 666 28.80 40.48 -37.02
CA LEU A 666 29.13 39.10 -37.40
C LEU A 666 28.15 38.06 -36.79
N LEU A 667 27.13 38.50 -36.04
CA LEU A 667 26.29 37.64 -35.20
C LEU A 667 24.79 37.70 -35.53
N GLU A 668 24.34 38.47 -36.52
CA GLU A 668 22.92 38.55 -36.95
C GLU A 668 22.35 37.18 -37.37
N SER A 669 23.21 36.23 -37.80
CA SER A 669 22.80 34.87 -38.16
C SER A 669 22.44 33.96 -36.98
N ARG A 670 22.74 34.36 -35.72
CA ARG A 670 22.53 33.50 -34.55
C ARG A 670 21.07 33.30 -34.18
N TRP A 671 20.23 34.29 -34.44
CA TRP A 671 18.80 34.19 -34.15
C TRP A 671 18.11 33.18 -35.08
N ALA A 672 18.58 33.04 -36.33
CA ALA A 672 18.12 32.00 -37.25
C ALA A 672 18.46 30.58 -36.74
N ASP A 673 19.58 30.40 -36.03
CA ASP A 673 19.94 29.11 -35.42
C ASP A 673 18.95 28.67 -34.32
N LEU A 674 18.08 29.57 -33.84
CA LEU A 674 17.05 29.29 -32.82
C LEU A 674 15.68 28.97 -33.42
N GLU A 675 15.50 29.02 -34.75
CA GLU A 675 14.24 28.66 -35.42
C GLU A 675 13.83 27.21 -35.12
N GLY A 676 14.81 26.32 -35.02
CA GLY A 676 14.60 24.89 -34.72
C GLY A 676 14.27 24.57 -33.25
N CYS A 677 14.00 25.57 -32.40
CA CYS A 677 13.62 25.35 -31.00
C CYS A 677 12.10 25.36 -30.79
N LEU A 678 11.68 24.59 -29.78
CA LEU A 678 10.29 24.57 -29.33
C LEU A 678 10.10 25.75 -28.39
N VAL A 679 9.07 26.55 -28.61
CA VAL A 679 8.79 27.73 -27.81
C VAL A 679 7.54 27.51 -26.99
N SER A 680 7.60 27.85 -25.71
CA SER A 680 6.41 28.09 -24.89
C SER A 680 6.24 29.59 -24.68
N SER A 681 5.28 30.19 -25.37
CA SER A 681 4.94 31.60 -25.22
C SER A 681 3.71 31.78 -24.34
N ARG A 682 3.49 33.01 -23.84
CA ARG A 682 2.38 33.33 -22.94
C ARG A 682 1.78 34.70 -23.26
N GLY A 683 0.45 34.79 -23.28
CA GLY A 683 -0.27 36.05 -23.52
C GLY A 683 -0.04 36.61 -24.93
N ALA A 684 0.18 37.92 -25.06
CA ALA A 684 0.41 38.58 -26.36
C ALA A 684 1.82 38.35 -26.96
N SER A 685 2.67 37.56 -26.30
CA SER A 685 4.02 37.28 -26.81
C SER A 685 3.98 36.23 -27.91
N HIS A 686 4.34 36.60 -29.14
CA HIS A 686 4.40 35.68 -30.28
C HIS A 686 5.63 34.74 -30.17
N PRO A 687 5.55 33.45 -30.54
CA PRO A 687 6.69 32.54 -30.54
C PRO A 687 7.93 33.11 -31.25
N ASP A 688 7.73 33.76 -32.40
CA ASP A 688 8.83 34.37 -33.16
C ASP A 688 9.48 35.54 -32.43
N ALA A 689 8.72 36.31 -31.65
CA ALA A 689 9.28 37.36 -30.81
C ALA A 689 10.18 36.76 -29.72
N VAL A 690 9.80 35.60 -29.16
CA VAL A 690 10.66 34.87 -28.22
C VAL A 690 11.93 34.41 -28.92
N ARG A 691 11.82 33.76 -30.09
CA ARG A 691 12.97 33.30 -30.90
C ARG A 691 13.92 34.43 -31.25
N ALA A 692 13.41 35.62 -31.57
CA ALA A 692 14.19 36.82 -31.87
C ALA A 692 14.71 37.56 -30.62
N GLY A 693 14.47 37.05 -29.41
CA GLY A 693 14.91 37.69 -28.16
C GLY A 693 14.22 39.01 -27.83
N THR A 694 13.08 39.31 -28.47
CA THR A 694 12.30 40.55 -28.26
C THR A 694 11.06 40.32 -27.40
N GLY A 695 10.63 39.06 -27.24
CA GLY A 695 9.47 38.63 -26.45
C GLY A 695 9.84 37.76 -25.24
N ARG A 696 8.94 37.68 -24.26
CA ARG A 696 9.07 36.80 -23.09
C ARG A 696 8.52 35.42 -23.40
N GLY A 697 9.22 34.38 -22.96
CA GLY A 697 8.79 33.00 -23.15
C GLY A 697 9.90 32.02 -22.85
N LYS A 698 9.65 30.74 -23.10
CA LYS A 698 10.64 29.68 -22.90
C LYS A 698 11.08 29.10 -24.22
N MET A 699 12.38 28.97 -24.41
CA MET A 699 12.96 28.19 -25.49
C MET A 699 13.35 26.81 -24.96
N LEU A 700 12.94 25.75 -25.64
CA LEU A 700 13.15 24.36 -25.28
C LEU A 700 13.93 23.64 -26.37
N PHE A 701 14.91 22.85 -25.94
CA PHE A 701 15.85 22.16 -26.81
C PHE A 701 16.04 20.71 -26.39
N ARG A 702 16.29 19.85 -27.37
CA ARG A 702 16.79 18.49 -27.16
C ARG A 702 18.30 18.55 -26.91
N PHE A 703 18.71 18.29 -25.69
CA PHE A 703 20.11 18.39 -25.28
C PHE A 703 20.54 17.19 -24.44
N HIS A 704 21.33 16.31 -25.05
CA HIS A 704 21.94 15.17 -24.37
C HIS A 704 23.33 15.54 -23.87
N ALA A 705 23.48 15.60 -22.55
CA ALA A 705 24.75 15.79 -21.87
C ALA A 705 24.79 14.92 -20.61
N ASP A 706 25.98 14.65 -20.09
CA ASP A 706 26.13 13.90 -18.84
C ASP A 706 25.73 14.73 -17.61
N ALA A 707 25.60 14.06 -16.45
CA ALA A 707 25.26 14.70 -15.18
C ALA A 707 26.37 15.63 -14.65
N GLU A 708 27.60 15.51 -15.17
CA GLU A 708 28.74 16.29 -14.76
C GLU A 708 28.85 17.63 -15.52
N HIS A 709 28.11 17.77 -16.62
CA HIS A 709 28.07 18.95 -17.48
C HIS A 709 27.78 20.23 -16.68
N PRO A 710 28.44 21.38 -16.99
CA PRO A 710 28.29 22.61 -16.22
C PRO A 710 26.84 23.10 -16.07
N LEU A 711 26.01 22.90 -17.11
CA LEU A 711 24.58 23.27 -17.07
C LEU A 711 23.80 22.41 -16.06
N ALA A 712 24.13 21.13 -15.88
CA ALA A 712 23.43 20.24 -14.95
C ALA A 712 23.68 20.63 -13.48
N LYS A 713 24.86 21.20 -13.21
CA LYS A 713 25.26 21.68 -11.88
C LYS A 713 24.87 23.14 -11.63
N MET A 714 24.35 23.84 -12.64
CA MET A 714 24.07 25.27 -12.58
C MET A 714 22.81 25.58 -11.75
N PRO A 715 22.85 26.52 -10.79
CA PRO A 715 21.63 27.06 -10.20
C PRO A 715 20.78 27.75 -11.25
N ILE A 716 19.45 27.56 -11.22
CA ILE A 716 18.49 28.04 -12.22
C ILE A 716 18.69 29.53 -12.53
N ASN A 717 18.90 30.35 -11.49
CA ASN A 717 18.95 31.80 -11.60
C ASN A 717 20.36 32.34 -11.91
N ARG A 718 21.36 31.47 -12.13
CA ARG A 718 22.77 31.90 -12.30
C ARG A 718 22.96 32.89 -13.45
N ARG A 719 22.14 32.79 -14.51
CA ARG A 719 22.20 33.67 -15.69
C ARG A 719 21.13 34.76 -15.69
N LYS A 720 20.31 34.85 -14.66
CA LYS A 720 19.20 35.81 -14.62
C LYS A 720 19.68 37.25 -14.61
N GLU A 721 20.63 37.60 -13.74
CA GLU A 721 21.14 38.97 -13.66
C GLU A 721 21.97 39.36 -14.90
N ALA A 722 22.76 38.42 -15.42
CA ALA A 722 23.73 38.69 -16.48
C ALA A 722 23.13 38.65 -17.90
N LEU A 723 22.20 37.73 -18.16
CA LEU A 723 21.63 37.46 -19.48
C LEU A 723 20.10 37.57 -19.49
N GLY A 724 19.44 37.82 -18.36
CA GLY A 724 17.98 37.90 -18.32
C GLY A 724 17.26 36.56 -18.45
N VAL A 725 17.98 35.43 -18.32
CA VAL A 725 17.43 34.08 -18.51
C VAL A 725 17.61 33.18 -17.29
N GLU A 726 16.59 32.37 -17.00
CA GLU A 726 16.67 31.24 -16.08
C GLU A 726 16.96 29.95 -16.88
N VAL A 727 17.88 29.13 -16.38
CA VAL A 727 18.35 27.92 -17.10
C VAL A 727 17.90 26.67 -16.37
N PHE A 728 17.06 25.87 -17.03
CA PHE A 728 16.52 24.61 -16.50
C PHE A 728 17.17 23.43 -17.22
N PHE A 729 18.09 22.75 -16.53
CA PHE A 729 18.70 21.50 -17.00
C PHE A 729 18.96 20.56 -15.81
N GLY A 730 17.92 19.87 -15.33
CA GLY A 730 18.02 18.95 -14.18
C GLY A 730 17.64 19.60 -12.86
N ARG A 731 17.22 20.87 -12.87
CA ARG A 731 16.72 21.60 -11.70
C ARG A 731 15.46 22.36 -12.08
N GLY A 732 14.41 22.17 -11.27
CA GLY A 732 13.12 22.80 -11.49
C GLY A 732 12.29 22.12 -12.58
N VAL A 733 11.03 22.49 -12.64
CA VAL A 733 10.04 22.03 -13.62
C VAL A 733 9.36 23.28 -14.18
N PRO A 734 9.85 23.83 -15.32
CA PRO A 734 9.25 25.00 -15.93
C PRO A 734 7.85 24.67 -16.44
N SER A 735 6.90 25.56 -16.19
CA SER A 735 5.54 25.49 -16.78
C SER A 735 5.62 25.83 -18.27
N VAL A 736 5.02 25.01 -19.13
CA VAL A 736 5.17 25.11 -20.58
C VAL A 736 3.86 25.00 -21.37
N ALA A 737 2.77 24.51 -20.77
CA ALA A 737 1.46 24.43 -21.41
C ALA A 737 0.32 24.64 -20.42
N GLY A 738 -0.83 25.09 -20.92
CA GLY A 738 -2.05 25.29 -20.13
C GLY A 738 -2.12 26.66 -19.45
N GLU A 739 -2.95 26.80 -18.42
CA GLU A 739 -3.21 28.09 -17.77
C GLU A 739 -1.99 28.60 -16.99
N GLY A 740 -1.69 29.89 -17.18
CA GLY A 740 -0.69 30.63 -16.44
C GLY A 740 -1.25 31.24 -15.14
N PRO A 741 -0.36 31.67 -14.22
CA PRO A 741 -0.75 32.22 -12.92
C PRO A 741 -1.53 33.55 -12.99
N ASP A 742 -1.52 34.22 -14.15
CA ASP A 742 -2.23 35.47 -14.45
C ASP A 742 -3.49 35.25 -15.32
N GLY A 743 -3.89 34.00 -15.53
CA GLY A 743 -5.05 33.64 -16.38
C GLY A 743 -4.74 33.56 -17.87
N THR A 744 -3.50 33.85 -18.30
CA THR A 744 -3.07 33.72 -19.71
C THR A 744 -2.57 32.30 -20.02
N THR A 745 -2.79 31.80 -21.23
CA THR A 745 -2.43 30.41 -21.58
C THR A 745 -1.01 30.31 -22.13
N TYR A 746 -0.27 29.29 -21.69
CA TYR A 746 0.97 28.84 -22.31
C TYR A 746 0.66 28.08 -23.59
N GLN A 747 1.26 28.50 -24.71
CA GLN A 747 1.12 27.85 -26.01
C GLN A 747 2.47 27.33 -26.50
N LEU A 748 2.47 26.10 -27.00
CA LEU A 748 3.64 25.44 -27.56
C LEU A 748 3.66 25.60 -29.07
N ASP A 749 4.81 26.02 -29.62
CA ASP A 749 5.00 26.22 -31.05
C ASP A 749 6.41 25.82 -31.50
N GLY A 750 6.53 25.19 -32.68
CA GLY A 750 7.79 24.77 -33.28
C GLY A 750 8.23 23.34 -32.95
N THR A 751 9.51 23.05 -33.21
CA THR A 751 10.07 21.69 -33.10
C THR A 751 11.12 21.59 -32.00
N LEU A 752 11.22 20.44 -31.33
CA LEU A 752 12.21 20.21 -30.28
C LEU A 752 13.59 19.81 -30.86
N GLY A 753 14.29 20.77 -31.47
CA GLY A 753 15.64 20.61 -32.03
C GLY A 753 16.78 20.82 -31.01
N PRO A 754 18.05 20.57 -31.41
CA PRO A 754 19.21 20.75 -30.53
C PRO A 754 19.54 22.23 -30.30
N PRO A 755 20.17 22.59 -29.15
CA PRO A 755 20.67 23.95 -28.96
C PRO A 755 21.93 24.17 -29.81
N PRO A 756 22.11 25.36 -30.42
CA PRO A 756 23.33 25.66 -31.14
C PRO A 756 24.54 25.77 -30.18
N GLU A 757 25.73 25.42 -30.67
CA GLU A 757 26.95 25.33 -29.85
C GLU A 757 27.28 26.67 -29.16
N TRP A 758 27.11 27.79 -29.88
CA TRP A 758 27.35 29.13 -29.34
C TRP A 758 26.46 29.46 -28.14
N LEU A 759 25.24 28.90 -28.08
CA LEU A 759 24.31 29.12 -26.97
C LEU A 759 24.80 28.38 -25.73
N ILE A 760 25.30 27.15 -25.89
CA ILE A 760 25.91 26.40 -24.79
C ILE A 760 27.14 27.13 -24.25
N ASP A 761 28.00 27.65 -25.12
CA ASP A 761 29.16 28.45 -24.73
C ASP A 761 28.77 29.74 -24.01
N LEU A 762 27.73 30.43 -24.48
CA LEU A 762 27.20 31.63 -23.82
C LEU A 762 26.70 31.32 -22.40
N LEU A 763 25.97 30.22 -22.26
CA LEU A 763 25.42 29.80 -20.98
C LEU A 763 26.47 29.25 -20.01
N THR A 764 27.56 28.65 -20.50
CA THR A 764 28.60 28.02 -19.66
C THR A 764 29.86 28.87 -19.45
N GLY A 765 30.16 29.81 -20.35
CA GLY A 765 31.41 30.57 -20.36
C GLY A 765 31.58 31.61 -19.23
N PRO A 766 32.81 32.06 -18.94
CA PRO A 766 33.09 33.05 -17.90
C PRO A 766 32.52 34.43 -18.26
N TYR A 767 31.57 34.93 -17.48
CA TYR A 767 31.02 36.27 -17.67
C TYR A 767 31.97 37.34 -17.12
N ARG A 768 32.48 38.24 -17.99
CA ARG A 768 33.11 39.50 -17.57
C ARG A 768 32.07 40.61 -17.66
N ALA A 769 31.61 41.09 -16.51
CA ALA A 769 30.73 42.27 -16.46
C ALA A 769 31.39 43.47 -17.17
N PRO A 770 30.64 44.28 -17.93
CA PRO A 770 31.16 45.55 -18.45
C PRO A 770 31.63 46.42 -17.28
N ARG A 771 32.86 46.95 -17.35
CA ARG A 771 33.33 47.93 -16.35
C ARG A 771 32.45 49.18 -16.45
N ALA A 772 31.74 49.50 -15.36
CA ALA A 772 31.01 50.76 -15.26
C ALA A 772 31.95 51.95 -15.51
N PRO A 773 31.51 53.00 -16.24
CA PRO A 773 32.31 54.19 -16.42
C PRO A 773 32.53 54.86 -15.05
N ARG A 774 33.79 55.20 -14.76
CA ARG A 774 34.19 55.89 -13.53
C ARG A 774 33.37 57.18 -13.36
N LYS A 775 32.44 57.20 -12.41
CA LYS A 775 31.90 58.47 -11.89
C LYS A 775 33.00 59.15 -11.09
N ALA A 776 33.34 60.38 -11.49
CA ALA A 776 34.23 61.26 -10.74
C ALA A 776 33.64 61.50 -9.34
N SER A 777 34.44 61.25 -8.31
CA SER A 777 34.09 61.55 -6.92
C SER A 777 34.56 62.96 -6.55
N PRO A 778 33.72 63.77 -5.86
CA PRO A 778 34.22 64.87 -5.05
C PRO A 778 34.55 64.37 -3.63
N GLY A 779 35.83 64.51 -3.28
CA GLY A 779 36.36 64.93 -1.99
C GLY A 779 35.66 64.61 -0.65
N THR A 780 36.39 63.78 0.11
CA THR A 780 36.98 64.05 1.45
C THR A 780 36.21 63.89 2.77
N LYS A 781 36.93 63.19 3.68
CA LYS A 781 37.00 63.23 5.17
C LYS A 781 35.90 62.48 5.93
N GLY A 782 36.18 61.57 6.88
CA GLY A 782 37.42 61.01 7.41
C GLY A 782 37.21 60.35 8.78
N LYS A 783 38.11 59.42 9.15
CA LYS A 783 38.46 58.95 10.54
C LYS A 783 37.36 58.18 11.32
N LYS A 784 37.61 57.15 12.15
CA LYS A 784 38.83 56.58 12.76
C LYS A 784 38.47 55.24 13.46
N GLN A 785 39.43 54.30 13.48
CA GLN A 785 39.88 53.36 14.55
C GLN A 785 38.86 52.34 15.16
N VAL A 786 39.18 51.10 15.54
CA VAL A 786 40.30 50.52 16.34
C VAL A 786 40.42 49.00 16.02
N ALA A 787 41.60 48.46 15.63
CA ALA A 787 42.53 47.52 16.34
C ALA A 787 41.91 46.19 16.87
N ARG A 788 42.49 44.98 16.86
CA ARG A 788 43.84 44.33 16.83
C ARG A 788 43.62 42.91 16.23
N GLY A 789 44.56 42.08 15.76
CA GLY A 789 46.02 42.02 15.71
C GLY A 789 46.44 40.57 15.37
N GLU A 790 47.63 40.43 14.76
CA GLU A 790 48.52 39.22 14.70
C GLU A 790 48.00 37.95 13.97
N GLY A 791 48.75 37.19 13.17
CA GLY A 791 50.14 37.19 12.72
C GLY A 791 50.55 35.78 12.23
N ARG A 792 51.04 35.70 10.98
CA ARG A 792 52.05 34.77 10.37
C ARG A 792 51.86 33.23 10.30
N GLY A 793 52.41 32.68 9.19
CA GLY A 793 52.91 31.30 9.01
C GLY A 793 52.31 30.59 7.79
N ASP A 794 52.88 30.72 6.57
CA ASP A 794 53.94 29.89 5.96
C ASP A 794 53.44 28.54 5.41
N LEU A 795 53.96 27.88 4.35
CA LEU A 795 54.74 28.13 3.13
C LEU A 795 54.82 26.71 2.46
N PHE A 796 54.68 26.61 1.13
CA PHE A 796 55.21 25.60 0.19
C PHE A 796 54.97 24.07 0.43
N SER A 797 54.32 23.32 -0.48
CA SER A 797 54.75 22.83 -1.81
C SER A 797 55.25 21.38 -1.76
N LEU A 798 54.71 20.51 -2.63
CA LEU A 798 55.45 19.74 -3.65
C LEU A 798 54.54 18.66 -4.28
N ASP A 799 54.42 18.73 -5.60
CA ASP A 799 54.08 17.64 -6.55
C ASP A 799 55.01 16.41 -6.33
N PRO A 800 54.78 15.18 -6.87
CA PRO A 800 54.31 14.91 -8.25
C PRO A 800 53.43 13.66 -8.48
N ARG A 801 52.83 13.58 -9.69
CA ARG A 801 52.30 12.36 -10.37
C ARG A 801 53.47 11.44 -10.84
N PRO A 802 53.30 10.30 -11.58
CA PRO A 802 52.12 9.55 -12.07
C PRO A 802 52.24 7.99 -11.93
N SER A 803 51.21 7.20 -12.31
CA SER A 803 51.31 6.11 -13.31
C SER A 803 50.09 5.15 -13.40
N THR A 804 49.69 4.93 -14.66
CA THR A 804 49.24 3.69 -15.34
C THR A 804 47.86 3.05 -15.13
N LEU A 805 47.23 2.85 -16.29
CA LEU A 805 46.00 2.17 -16.67
C LEU A 805 46.14 0.63 -16.76
N GLY A 806 45.02 -0.05 -16.55
CA GLY A 806 44.68 -1.38 -17.09
C GLY A 806 43.14 -1.55 -17.15
N PRO A 807 42.55 -2.24 -18.14
CA PRO A 807 41.19 -1.97 -18.65
C PRO A 807 40.12 -2.96 -18.16
N PRO A 808 38.82 -2.71 -18.45
CA PRO A 808 37.89 -3.80 -18.67
C PRO A 808 37.19 -3.79 -20.05
N VAL A 809 37.21 -5.00 -20.60
CA VAL A 809 36.47 -5.73 -21.65
C VAL A 809 35.12 -5.15 -22.15
N PRO A 810 34.77 -5.29 -23.45
CA PRO A 810 33.61 -4.65 -24.08
C PRO A 810 32.32 -5.49 -24.05
N SER A 811 31.17 -4.83 -23.89
CA SER A 811 29.84 -5.42 -24.10
C SER A 811 29.50 -5.44 -25.59
N ALA A 812 29.40 -6.64 -26.16
CA ALA A 812 28.84 -6.87 -27.49
C ALA A 812 27.31 -6.90 -27.45
N LEU A 813 26.65 -5.95 -28.13
CA LEU A 813 25.27 -6.08 -28.59
C LEU A 813 25.26 -5.68 -30.07
N GLY A 814 25.04 -6.67 -30.93
CA GLY A 814 24.89 -6.48 -32.37
C GLY A 814 23.56 -5.80 -32.75
N PRO A 815 23.44 -5.33 -34.01
CA PRO A 815 22.29 -4.57 -34.46
C PRO A 815 21.11 -5.49 -34.78
N ARG A 816 19.89 -5.05 -34.46
CA ARG A 816 18.63 -5.62 -34.97
C ARG A 816 17.67 -4.47 -35.37
N PRO A 817 16.74 -4.75 -36.31
CA PRO A 817 16.62 -4.01 -37.57
C PRO A 817 15.65 -2.84 -37.54
N SER A 818 15.85 -1.90 -38.47
CA SER A 818 14.94 -0.81 -38.79
C SER A 818 13.63 -1.35 -39.39
N ILE A 819 12.52 -1.18 -38.68
CA ILE A 819 11.18 -1.27 -39.27
C ILE A 819 10.88 0.11 -39.84
N ARG A 820 10.81 0.22 -41.18
CA ARG A 820 10.29 1.39 -41.89
C ARG A 820 8.81 1.54 -41.53
N GLY A 821 8.42 2.71 -41.02
CA GLY A 821 7.02 3.07 -40.90
C GLY A 821 6.43 3.37 -42.29
N PRO A 822 5.13 3.11 -42.52
CA PRO A 822 4.45 3.57 -43.72
C PRO A 822 4.24 5.09 -43.60
N GLN A 823 4.96 5.85 -44.43
CA GLN A 823 4.55 7.18 -44.86
C GLN A 823 3.59 6.96 -46.02
N ASP A 824 2.37 7.50 -45.90
CA ASP A 824 1.59 8.10 -46.98
C ASP A 824 0.23 8.51 -46.39
N VAL A 825 0.06 9.81 -46.15
CA VAL A 825 -1.25 10.46 -46.01
C VAL A 825 -1.39 11.31 -47.27
N PRO A 826 -2.43 11.13 -48.10
CA PRO A 826 -2.70 12.08 -49.17
C PRO A 826 -3.31 13.35 -48.58
N ASP A 827 -2.74 14.48 -49.00
CA ASP A 827 -3.39 15.79 -48.97
C ASP A 827 -4.67 15.72 -49.81
N ASP A 828 -5.83 16.05 -49.24
CA ASP A 828 -6.88 16.83 -49.89
C ASP A 828 -7.97 17.22 -48.88
N VAL A 829 -8.31 18.51 -48.89
CA VAL A 829 -9.35 19.14 -48.07
C VAL A 829 -10.65 19.10 -48.85
N ASP A 830 -11.65 18.37 -48.35
CA ASP A 830 -13.04 18.56 -48.78
C ASP A 830 -13.99 18.53 -47.58
N GLY A 831 -14.87 19.53 -47.52
CA GLY A 831 -15.72 19.88 -46.38
C GLY A 831 -16.96 18.99 -46.24
N GLY A 832 -16.75 17.72 -45.85
CA GLY A 832 -17.79 16.83 -45.33
C GLY A 832 -17.58 16.55 -43.84
N PHE A 833 -18.66 16.29 -43.08
CA PHE A 833 -18.49 15.58 -41.81
C PHE A 833 -17.71 14.29 -42.11
N LEU A 834 -16.61 14.03 -41.38
CA LEU A 834 -15.90 12.76 -41.50
C LEU A 834 -16.88 11.63 -41.16
N GLU A 835 -17.43 11.00 -42.20
CA GLU A 835 -18.36 9.87 -42.13
C GLU A 835 -17.73 8.65 -41.43
N ASP A 836 -16.40 8.63 -41.27
CA ASP A 836 -15.61 7.51 -40.74
C ASP A 836 -15.76 7.24 -39.23
N GLU A 837 -16.39 8.11 -38.44
CA GLU A 837 -16.52 7.91 -36.99
C GLU A 837 -17.92 7.44 -36.54
N ALA A 838 -18.93 7.43 -37.40
CA ALA A 838 -20.30 7.02 -37.04
C ALA A 838 -20.41 5.49 -36.89
N GLY A 839 -21.00 5.01 -35.80
CA GLY A 839 -21.34 3.59 -35.59
C GLY A 839 -22.83 3.33 -35.85
N ASP A 840 -23.21 2.05 -35.92
CA ASP A 840 -24.60 1.64 -36.09
C ASP A 840 -25.47 2.08 -34.90
N ALA A 841 -26.53 2.83 -35.17
CA ALA A 841 -27.53 3.26 -34.20
C ALA A 841 -28.94 3.02 -34.77
N SER A 842 -29.85 2.48 -33.95
CA SER A 842 -31.25 2.37 -34.36
C SER A 842 -31.96 3.72 -34.25
N GLY A 843 -33.08 3.90 -34.95
CA GLY A 843 -33.89 5.14 -34.83
C GLY A 843 -34.31 5.44 -33.38
N ALA A 844 -34.55 4.40 -32.56
CA ALA A 844 -34.85 4.56 -31.14
C ALA A 844 -33.64 5.06 -30.33
N ASP A 845 -32.41 4.68 -30.71
CA ASP A 845 -31.19 5.18 -30.05
C ASP A 845 -30.97 6.67 -30.36
N LEU A 846 -31.26 7.09 -31.59
CA LEU A 846 -31.17 8.50 -32.00
C LEU A 846 -32.27 9.36 -31.36
N GLU A 847 -33.48 8.83 -31.18
CA GLU A 847 -34.56 9.51 -30.45
C GLU A 847 -34.18 9.72 -28.97
N ALA A 848 -33.68 8.68 -28.31
CA ALA A 848 -33.17 8.78 -26.94
C ALA A 848 -31.96 9.73 -26.83
N LEU A 849 -31.11 9.79 -27.86
CA LEU A 849 -29.99 10.72 -27.90
C LEU A 849 -30.47 12.18 -27.93
N MET A 850 -31.51 12.50 -28.71
CA MET A 850 -32.08 13.84 -28.76
C MET A 850 -32.69 14.28 -27.43
N GLU A 851 -33.33 13.37 -26.69
CA GLU A 851 -33.83 13.65 -25.33
C GLU A 851 -32.67 13.98 -24.37
N VAL A 852 -31.60 13.17 -24.40
CA VAL A 852 -30.43 13.41 -23.54
C VAL A 852 -29.74 14.72 -23.90
N LEU A 853 -29.64 15.06 -25.20
CA LEU A 853 -29.07 16.32 -25.67
C LEU A 853 -29.82 17.53 -25.09
N ALA A 854 -31.15 17.50 -25.07
CA ALA A 854 -31.98 18.55 -24.47
C ALA A 854 -31.80 18.65 -22.94
N GLU A 855 -31.60 17.52 -22.26
CA GLU A 855 -31.37 17.51 -20.81
C GLU A 855 -30.00 18.07 -20.41
N VAL A 856 -28.94 17.73 -21.15
CA VAL A 856 -27.58 18.18 -20.82
C VAL A 856 -27.32 19.63 -21.23
N GLU A 857 -28.08 20.14 -22.20
CA GLU A 857 -28.07 21.53 -22.63
C GLU A 857 -29.42 21.89 -23.26
N PRO A 858 -30.29 22.67 -22.56
CA PRO A 858 -31.63 23.00 -23.04
C PRO A 858 -31.69 23.70 -24.40
N ARG A 859 -30.61 24.38 -24.82
CA ARG A 859 -30.51 25.01 -26.14
C ARG A 859 -30.41 23.99 -27.28
N LEU A 860 -30.05 22.73 -26.99
CA LEU A 860 -30.00 21.62 -27.94
C LEU A 860 -31.34 20.92 -28.15
N ASP A 861 -32.41 21.44 -27.54
CA ASP A 861 -33.76 20.92 -27.73
C ASP A 861 -34.18 20.90 -29.21
N GLY A 862 -34.93 19.88 -29.61
CA GLY A 862 -35.36 19.69 -30.99
C GLY A 862 -36.21 20.82 -31.55
N SER A 863 -36.94 21.56 -30.70
CA SER A 863 -37.69 22.75 -31.12
C SER A 863 -36.81 23.96 -31.44
N VAL A 864 -35.57 23.97 -30.95
CA VAL A 864 -34.57 25.04 -31.15
C VAL A 864 -33.62 24.69 -32.29
N VAL A 865 -33.07 23.47 -32.26
CA VAL A 865 -32.07 22.98 -33.22
C VAL A 865 -32.71 22.48 -34.51
N GLY A 866 -33.93 21.96 -34.45
CA GLY A 866 -34.62 21.36 -35.59
C GLY A 866 -33.98 20.06 -36.07
N TRP A 867 -33.64 19.16 -35.14
CA TRP A 867 -32.99 17.88 -35.44
C TRP A 867 -33.74 17.07 -36.51
N ARG A 868 -33.01 16.54 -37.49
CA ARG A 868 -33.51 15.64 -38.52
C ARG A 868 -32.51 14.51 -38.73
N GLU A 869 -33.04 13.33 -39.00
CA GLU A 869 -32.20 12.20 -39.39
C GLU A 869 -31.54 12.45 -40.75
N LYS A 870 -30.28 12.09 -40.86
CA LYS A 870 -29.48 12.09 -42.08
C LYS A 870 -28.84 10.72 -42.24
N ASP A 871 -29.24 10.04 -43.32
CA ASP A 871 -28.56 8.84 -43.80
C ASP A 871 -27.24 9.24 -44.48
N LEU A 872 -26.14 8.60 -44.10
CA LEU A 872 -24.81 8.85 -44.65
C LEU A 872 -24.54 8.09 -45.96
N GLY A 873 -25.50 7.27 -46.44
CA GLY A 873 -25.43 6.59 -47.72
C GLY A 873 -24.81 5.18 -47.66
N ASP A 874 -24.35 4.75 -46.50
CA ASP A 874 -23.78 3.43 -46.23
C ASP A 874 -24.57 2.60 -45.20
N GLY A 875 -25.78 3.05 -44.87
CA GLY A 875 -26.68 2.42 -43.90
C GLY A 875 -26.58 2.99 -42.48
N ARG A 876 -25.63 3.90 -42.21
CA ARG A 876 -25.51 4.61 -40.93
C ARG A 876 -26.35 5.88 -40.93
N VAL A 877 -27.03 6.12 -39.81
CA VAL A 877 -27.93 7.28 -39.63
C VAL A 877 -27.44 8.12 -38.45
N ILE A 878 -27.40 9.44 -38.65
CA ILE A 878 -27.09 10.43 -37.61
C ILE A 878 -28.23 11.47 -37.53
N VAL A 879 -28.22 12.34 -36.52
CA VAL A 879 -29.10 13.51 -36.49
C VAL A 879 -28.32 14.79 -36.75
N VAL A 880 -28.90 15.67 -37.56
CA VAL A 880 -28.32 16.98 -37.91
C VAL A 880 -29.32 18.11 -37.69
N GLY A 881 -28.85 19.31 -37.41
CA GLY A 881 -29.67 20.49 -37.17
C GLY A 881 -28.86 21.78 -37.20
N ARG A 882 -29.47 22.87 -36.74
CA ARG A 882 -28.81 24.19 -36.64
C ARG A 882 -28.05 24.33 -35.33
N CYS A 883 -26.88 24.93 -35.38
CA CYS A 883 -26.14 25.27 -34.17
C CYS A 883 -26.83 26.45 -33.46
N PRO A 884 -27.27 26.30 -32.19
CA PRO A 884 -27.95 27.37 -31.45
C PRO A 884 -26.97 28.31 -30.72
N PHE A 885 -25.67 28.07 -30.85
CA PHE A 885 -24.61 28.80 -30.14
C PHE A 885 -23.95 29.84 -31.04
N ASN A 886 -23.42 30.89 -30.43
CA ASN A 886 -22.74 31.96 -31.17
C ASN A 886 -21.46 31.46 -31.84
N HIS A 887 -21.29 31.83 -33.09
CA HIS A 887 -20.10 31.60 -33.90
C HIS A 887 -19.88 32.81 -34.83
N ASP A 888 -18.63 33.02 -35.27
CA ASP A 888 -18.21 34.23 -35.99
C ASP A 888 -18.92 34.45 -37.35
N SER A 889 -19.56 33.42 -37.92
CA SER A 889 -20.28 33.51 -39.20
C SER A 889 -21.69 34.10 -39.12
N GLU A 890 -22.20 34.44 -37.92
CA GLU A 890 -23.53 35.03 -37.62
C GLU A 890 -24.77 34.31 -38.19
N THR A 891 -24.60 33.23 -38.96
CA THR A 891 -25.68 32.46 -39.62
C THR A 891 -25.40 30.97 -39.53
N SER A 892 -26.34 30.20 -38.96
CA SER A 892 -26.29 28.73 -38.95
C SER A 892 -27.37 28.14 -39.87
N SER A 893 -26.98 27.17 -40.68
CA SER A 893 -27.81 26.42 -41.62
C SER A 893 -28.22 25.05 -41.07
N ASP A 894 -29.27 24.46 -41.67
CA ASP A 894 -29.70 23.09 -41.37
C ASP A 894 -28.59 22.11 -41.80
N GLY A 895 -27.83 21.58 -40.84
CA GLY A 895 -26.72 20.66 -41.11
C GLY A 895 -25.41 21.01 -40.39
N ASP A 896 -25.28 22.21 -39.80
CA ASP A 896 -24.01 22.62 -39.17
C ASP A 896 -23.73 21.91 -37.85
N LEU A 897 -24.77 21.42 -37.17
CA LEU A 897 -24.66 20.66 -35.93
C LEU A 897 -25.06 19.21 -36.20
N ALA A 898 -24.25 18.26 -35.74
CA ALA A 898 -24.51 16.83 -35.88
C ALA A 898 -24.30 16.10 -34.56
N ALA A 899 -25.10 15.06 -34.32
CA ALA A 899 -24.94 14.13 -33.22
C ALA A 899 -25.24 12.70 -33.67
N GLY A 900 -24.61 11.74 -33.01
CA GLY A 900 -24.80 10.33 -33.30
C GLY A 900 -24.03 9.45 -32.32
N PHE A 901 -23.90 8.17 -32.65
CA PHE A 901 -23.03 7.26 -31.91
C PHE A 901 -21.80 6.95 -32.74
N GLY A 902 -20.66 6.76 -32.08
CA GLY A 902 -19.45 6.26 -32.74
C GLY A 902 -19.37 4.74 -32.73
N GLU A 903 -18.38 4.14 -33.40
CA GLU A 903 -18.19 2.68 -33.46
C GLU A 903 -18.13 2.00 -32.08
N SER A 904 -17.65 2.71 -31.05
CA SER A 904 -17.64 2.21 -29.66
C SER A 904 -18.99 2.26 -28.95
N GLY A 905 -20.07 2.66 -29.63
CA GLY A 905 -21.40 2.90 -29.08
C GLY A 905 -21.49 4.11 -28.15
N ARG A 906 -20.55 5.07 -28.27
CA ARG A 906 -20.54 6.29 -27.44
C ARG A 906 -21.19 7.45 -28.19
N PRO A 907 -22.05 8.24 -27.55
CA PRO A 907 -22.65 9.38 -28.21
C PRO A 907 -21.63 10.49 -28.41
N TRP A 908 -21.76 11.21 -29.51
CA TRP A 908 -20.97 12.39 -29.83
C TRP A 908 -21.89 13.51 -30.33
N LEU A 909 -21.41 14.75 -30.19
CA LEU A 909 -22.05 15.98 -30.67
C LEU A 909 -20.95 16.87 -31.23
N ARG A 910 -21.13 17.41 -32.45
CA ARG A 910 -20.15 18.25 -33.13
C ARG A 910 -20.83 19.36 -33.93
N CYS A 911 -20.12 20.47 -34.07
CA CYS A 911 -20.49 21.59 -34.94
C CYS A 911 -19.42 21.77 -36.00
N GLN A 912 -19.82 22.10 -37.22
CA GLN A 912 -18.91 22.37 -38.34
C GLN A 912 -18.18 23.71 -38.19
N HIS A 913 -18.73 24.64 -37.41
CA HIS A 913 -18.09 25.92 -37.14
C HIS A 913 -16.91 25.74 -36.19
N ALA A 914 -15.69 25.93 -36.69
CA ALA A 914 -14.46 25.85 -35.90
C ALA A 914 -14.41 26.89 -34.75
N SER A 915 -15.15 28.00 -34.88
CA SER A 915 -15.28 29.04 -33.84
C SER A 915 -16.31 28.69 -32.74
N CYS A 916 -17.03 27.57 -32.85
CA CYS A 916 -18.02 27.18 -31.85
C CYS A 916 -17.35 26.58 -30.60
N THR A 917 -17.26 27.37 -29.53
CA THR A 917 -16.60 26.96 -28.28
C THR A 917 -17.51 26.22 -27.30
N GLU A 918 -18.84 26.32 -27.46
CA GLU A 918 -19.81 25.75 -26.52
C GLU A 918 -20.15 24.27 -26.81
N VAL A 919 -20.11 23.85 -28.07
CA VAL A 919 -20.45 22.48 -28.49
C VAL A 919 -19.50 21.42 -27.91
N PRO A 920 -18.17 21.64 -27.83
CA PRO A 920 -17.27 20.70 -27.14
C PRO A 920 -17.62 20.48 -25.66
N ASP A 921 -18.07 21.53 -24.95
CA ASP A 921 -18.47 21.44 -23.55
C ASP A 921 -19.81 20.69 -23.40
N ALA A 922 -20.78 20.97 -24.28
CA ALA A 922 -22.03 20.21 -24.34
C ALA A 922 -21.81 18.73 -24.69
N ALA A 923 -20.87 18.42 -25.60
CA ALA A 923 -20.47 17.05 -25.91
C ALA A 923 -19.83 16.32 -24.71
N GLY A 924 -19.05 17.06 -23.90
CA GLY A 924 -18.50 16.54 -22.63
C GLY A 924 -19.59 16.19 -21.62
N ARG A 925 -20.61 17.05 -21.47
CA ARG A 925 -21.77 16.79 -20.61
C ARG A 925 -22.58 15.58 -21.08
N LEU A 926 -22.80 15.47 -22.40
CA LEU A 926 -23.46 14.33 -23.03
C LEU A 926 -22.77 13.01 -22.72
N ALA A 927 -21.44 12.95 -22.87
CA ALA A 927 -20.67 11.74 -22.58
C ALA A 927 -20.74 11.34 -21.10
N ALA A 928 -20.70 12.33 -20.19
CA ALA A 928 -20.80 12.08 -18.76
C ALA A 928 -22.18 11.55 -18.34
N GLU A 929 -23.26 12.15 -18.85
CA GLU A 929 -24.63 11.73 -18.55
C GLU A 929 -24.94 10.35 -19.15
N TYR A 930 -24.44 10.06 -20.35
CA TYR A 930 -24.58 8.74 -20.96
C TYR A 930 -23.87 7.63 -20.15
N LEU A 931 -22.64 7.88 -19.68
CA LEU A 931 -21.92 6.95 -18.79
C LEU A 931 -22.65 6.74 -17.45
N ARG A 932 -23.25 7.81 -16.90
CA ARG A 932 -24.08 7.72 -15.70
C ARG A 932 -25.30 6.82 -15.93
N ARG A 933 -26.03 7.00 -17.03
CA ARG A 933 -27.19 6.18 -17.40
C ARG A 933 -26.82 4.72 -17.62
N GLN A 934 -25.69 4.43 -18.29
CA GLN A 934 -25.20 3.05 -18.41
C GLN A 934 -24.84 2.43 -17.05
N ALA A 935 -24.27 3.21 -16.13
CA ALA A 935 -23.98 2.72 -14.78
C ALA A 935 -25.27 2.39 -14.00
N VAL A 936 -26.29 3.25 -14.09
CA VAL A 936 -27.61 3.01 -13.49
C VAL A 936 -28.28 1.78 -14.10
N ALA A 937 -28.30 1.67 -15.43
CA ALA A 937 -28.85 0.50 -16.12
C ALA A 937 -28.14 -0.81 -15.75
N ARG A 938 -26.82 -0.80 -15.56
CA ARG A 938 -26.08 -1.97 -15.04
C ARG A 938 -26.48 -2.32 -13.61
N ILE A 939 -26.70 -1.32 -12.75
CA ILE A 939 -27.18 -1.52 -11.37
C ILE A 939 -28.59 -2.12 -11.39
N ASP A 940 -29.49 -1.59 -12.22
CA ASP A 940 -30.87 -2.05 -12.34
C ASP A 940 -30.97 -3.43 -13.00
N ALA A 941 -30.14 -3.73 -14.01
CA ALA A 941 -30.02 -5.08 -14.57
C ALA A 941 -29.47 -6.09 -13.54
N THR A 942 -28.50 -5.67 -12.73
CA THR A 942 -27.99 -6.48 -11.60
C THR A 942 -29.08 -6.71 -10.55
N ARG A 943 -29.95 -5.72 -10.32
CA ARG A 943 -31.08 -5.78 -9.40
C ARG A 943 -32.24 -6.65 -9.94
N ALA A 944 -32.50 -6.61 -11.25
CA ALA A 944 -33.49 -7.44 -11.92
C ALA A 944 -33.04 -8.90 -12.07
N ALA A 945 -31.73 -9.13 -12.22
CA ALA A 945 -31.13 -10.47 -12.22
C ALA A 945 -30.96 -11.07 -10.82
N ALA A 946 -31.21 -10.30 -9.76
CA ALA A 946 -31.25 -10.82 -8.40
C ALA A 946 -32.52 -11.68 -8.24
N PRO A 947 -32.41 -12.93 -7.75
CA PRO A 947 -33.58 -13.79 -7.58
C PRO A 947 -34.58 -13.11 -6.62
N PRO A 948 -35.89 -13.20 -6.88
CA PRO A 948 -36.90 -12.63 -6.00
C PRO A 948 -36.72 -13.21 -4.60
N LEU A 949 -36.47 -12.33 -3.63
CA LEU A 949 -36.33 -12.73 -2.24
C LEU A 949 -37.71 -13.08 -1.71
N GLU A 950 -37.99 -14.37 -1.59
CA GLU A 950 -39.12 -14.88 -0.84
C GLU A 950 -39.12 -14.24 0.56
N PRO A 951 -40.20 -13.56 0.97
CA PRO A 951 -40.26 -12.98 2.29
C PRO A 951 -40.07 -14.09 3.32
N SER A 952 -39.17 -13.85 4.29
CA SER A 952 -39.00 -14.78 5.41
C SER A 952 -40.36 -15.05 6.07
N ALA A 953 -40.51 -16.18 6.76
CA ALA A 953 -41.75 -16.51 7.47
C ALA A 953 -42.22 -15.36 8.39
N ILE A 954 -41.28 -14.63 8.99
CA ILE A 954 -41.55 -13.45 9.82
C ILE A 954 -42.12 -12.29 8.98
N ALA A 955 -41.56 -12.02 7.80
CA ALA A 955 -42.04 -10.97 6.91
C ALA A 955 -43.44 -11.28 6.36
N ARG A 956 -43.76 -12.54 6.06
CA ARG A 956 -45.12 -12.95 5.63
C ARG A 956 -46.16 -12.74 6.71
N VAL A 957 -45.84 -13.07 7.96
CA VAL A 957 -46.73 -12.87 9.11
C VAL A 957 -46.96 -11.38 9.35
N VAL A 958 -45.92 -10.55 9.23
CA VAL A 958 -46.03 -9.09 9.39
C VAL A 958 -46.86 -8.45 8.27
N ILE A 959 -46.67 -8.86 7.02
CA ILE A 959 -47.47 -8.38 5.87
C ILE A 959 -48.94 -8.78 6.05
N ALA A 960 -49.21 -10.03 6.40
CA ALA A 960 -50.58 -10.51 6.65
C ALA A 960 -51.27 -9.80 7.83
N SER A 961 -50.53 -9.46 8.89
CA SER A 961 -51.07 -8.68 10.02
C SER A 961 -51.31 -7.21 9.69
N LEU A 962 -50.50 -6.61 8.81
CA LEU A 962 -50.70 -5.25 8.31
C LEU A 962 -51.91 -5.16 7.37
N ASP A 963 -52.06 -6.13 6.47
CA ASP A 963 -53.19 -6.20 5.53
C ASP A 963 -54.52 -6.51 6.24
N ALA A 964 -54.47 -7.20 7.39
CA ALA A 964 -55.64 -7.50 8.23
C ALA A 964 -56.05 -6.35 9.17
N GLY A 965 -55.24 -5.28 9.29
CA GLY A 965 -55.54 -4.13 10.14
C GLY A 965 -55.49 -4.40 11.65
N ASP A 966 -54.97 -5.55 12.08
CA ASP A 966 -54.98 -5.98 13.48
C ASP A 966 -53.67 -5.60 14.21
N VAL A 967 -53.81 -4.93 15.36
CA VAL A 967 -52.69 -4.66 16.29
C VAL A 967 -52.88 -5.50 17.55
N SER A 968 -52.08 -6.55 17.72
CA SER A 968 -51.98 -7.31 18.97
C SER A 968 -50.53 -7.39 19.46
N ILE A 969 -50.34 -7.39 20.80
CA ILE A 969 -49.04 -7.21 21.47
C ILE A 969 -48.66 -8.50 22.21
N GLU A 970 -47.53 -9.12 21.83
CA GLU A 970 -46.88 -10.21 22.60
C GLU A 970 -45.38 -9.94 22.85
N LYS A 971 -44.86 -10.40 24.01
CA LYS A 971 -43.48 -10.14 24.48
C LYS A 971 -42.54 -11.35 24.29
N ALA A 972 -41.31 -11.11 23.82
CA ALA A 972 -40.18 -12.05 23.93
C ALA A 972 -38.84 -11.27 24.05
N PRO A 973 -37.69 -11.84 24.48
CA PRO A 973 -36.45 -11.15 24.96
C PRO A 973 -35.23 -11.15 23.97
N THR A 974 -34.42 -10.07 23.86
CA THR A 974 -33.15 -10.02 23.05
C THR A 974 -32.06 -9.20 23.71
N GLY A 975 -30.85 -9.75 23.72
CA GLY A 975 -29.60 -9.07 24.04
C GLY A 975 -28.79 -8.63 22.82
N SER A 976 -27.98 -7.59 23.06
CA SER A 976 -26.76 -7.13 22.39
C SER A 976 -26.82 -6.65 20.93
N GLY A 977 -26.71 -5.33 20.76
CA GLY A 977 -26.72 -4.60 19.50
C GLY A 977 -25.45 -4.65 18.63
N LYS A 978 -25.70 -4.43 17.34
CA LYS A 978 -24.83 -3.78 16.35
C LYS A 978 -25.65 -2.64 15.74
N SER A 979 -25.05 -1.45 15.63
CA SER A 979 -25.62 -0.26 14.99
C SER A 979 -25.16 -0.14 13.53
N PHE A 980 -26.06 0.34 12.67
CA PHE A 980 -25.77 0.89 11.34
C PHE A 980 -26.48 2.25 11.21
N SER A 981 -25.81 3.22 10.58
CA SER A 981 -26.36 4.49 10.04
C SER A 981 -26.73 4.25 8.56
N LEU A 982 -27.68 4.93 7.89
CA LEU A 982 -28.18 6.31 7.94
C LEU A 982 -29.67 6.33 7.50
N GLY A 983 -30.51 7.13 8.18
CA GLY A 983 -31.62 7.87 7.56
C GLY A 983 -32.98 7.20 7.30
N GLN A 984 -33.73 6.79 8.34
CA GLN A 984 -35.21 6.80 8.39
C GLN A 984 -35.65 7.07 9.84
N ALA A 985 -36.60 7.97 10.07
CA ALA A 985 -37.04 8.36 11.42
C ALA A 985 -37.69 7.17 12.15
N ALA A 986 -37.30 6.90 13.39
CA ALA A 986 -37.89 5.85 14.22
C ALA A 986 -38.26 6.39 15.61
N VAL A 987 -39.52 6.24 16.01
CA VAL A 987 -39.95 6.41 17.40
C VAL A 987 -39.65 5.12 18.15
N ALA A 988 -38.76 5.19 19.15
CA ALA A 988 -38.42 4.05 20.00
C ALA A 988 -39.22 4.11 21.30
N ARG A 989 -39.99 3.06 21.62
CA ARG A 989 -40.52 2.86 22.97
C ARG A 989 -39.75 1.77 23.69
N LEU A 990 -39.21 2.10 24.86
CA LEU A 990 -38.43 1.21 25.71
C LEU A 990 -39.27 0.59 26.82
N ARG A 991 -39.18 -0.74 27.00
CA ARG A 991 -39.20 -1.42 28.31
C ARG A 991 -38.38 -2.72 28.27
N GLU A 992 -38.05 -3.20 29.48
CA GLU A 992 -36.78 -3.75 29.98
C GLU A 992 -36.06 -4.93 29.28
N ASP A 993 -36.46 -5.40 28.10
CA ASP A 993 -35.83 -6.61 27.55
C ASP A 993 -35.85 -6.80 26.02
N LYS A 994 -36.39 -5.85 25.24
CA LYS A 994 -36.15 -5.75 23.78
C LYS A 994 -36.24 -4.32 23.26
N VAL A 995 -35.38 -4.00 22.29
CA VAL A 995 -35.49 -2.83 21.41
C VAL A 995 -36.06 -3.30 20.08
N SER A 996 -37.22 -2.80 19.68
CA SER A 996 -37.78 -3.00 18.35
C SER A 996 -37.66 -1.72 17.55
N LEU A 997 -37.11 -1.83 16.34
CA LEU A 997 -37.09 -0.78 15.32
C LEU A 997 -38.17 -1.12 14.30
N ILE A 998 -39.14 -0.23 14.11
CA ILE A 998 -40.10 -0.30 13.02
C ILE A 998 -39.56 0.60 11.91
N ALA A 999 -39.22 0.01 10.76
CA ALA A 999 -39.03 0.75 9.54
C ALA A 999 -40.42 0.91 8.89
N CYS A 1000 -40.98 2.11 8.93
CA CYS A 1000 -42.00 2.50 7.96
C CYS A 1000 -41.28 2.85 6.64
N PRO A 1001 -41.93 2.63 5.47
CA PRO A 1001 -41.41 3.10 4.18
C PRO A 1001 -40.94 4.55 4.23
#